data_AF-A0A4Q9QCC9-F1
#
_entry.id   AF-A0A4Q9QCC9-F1
#
_cell.length_a   1.000
_cell.length_b   1.000
_cell.length_c   1.000
_cell.angle_alpha   90.00
_cell.angle_beta   90.00
_cell.angle_gamma   90.00
#
_symmetry.space_group_name_H-M   'P 1'
#
loop_
_entity.id
_entity.type
_entity.pdbx_description
1 polymer ?
#
loop_
_entity_poly.entity_id
_entity_poly.type
_entity_poly.pdbx_seq_one_letter_code
_entity_poly.pdbx_strand_id
1 'polypeptide(L)'
;MDTFENFQYDSASSYGGMSVVDDTSSVYTANTTNASRVPVDLESLSITDDRSFTSSPNGHSHAVHNKTPSRNAIDEDFDAVLDDLKDEGQVDLPPHACSYCGIHSPASVVKCLICSKWFCNSRGNTSASHIVNHLVRAKHKEVILHSESPLGETIPECYNCGSKNVFMLGFIPAKSDTVVVLLCRQPCAAVSKDISWNPALWAPLIDDRSFLSWLVKPPSEQEQLRSRQISFQQINRLEDLWRENANATLDDLEKPGVDDEPQPVITHYEDAYQYQNIFGPLVKIEADYDKRLKESQTQTDITIRWDLGLNQKRVAWFCLPKLESGEVRLAVGDELRLKYNGGLHKPWEGDGHVIKIPNNVSDEIGLELRRSEGVPTEITHGYTADFVWKSTSFDRMQLAMKTFAVDEKSVSGYIYHKLLGHELEPQVLRTQMPKRFSAPGLPELNHSQMYAVKSVLQKPLSLIQGPPGTGKTVTSASIVYHLAKMNPGQVLVCAPSNVAVDQLTEKIHATGLKVVRLSAKSREALDSSVSFLTLHQQVANNTTHVELQKLIQLKNEQGELSSNDERKYKALIRQCEKEILGAADVICCTCVGAGDPRLSKLKFRTVLIDEATQAAEPECMIPLVLGCKQVVLVGDHQVRLR
;
A
#
# COMPACT_ATOMS: atom_id res chain seq x y z
N MET A 1 -29.50 -33.36 -41.47
CA MET A 1 -30.12 -32.92 -40.20
C MET A 1 -29.07 -32.61 -39.14
N ASP A 2 -28.47 -31.43 -39.07
CA ASP A 2 -28.04 -30.53 -40.14
C ASP A 2 -26.85 -29.69 -39.69
N THR A 3 -26.09 -29.25 -40.68
CA THR A 3 -24.94 -28.35 -40.68
C THR A 3 -24.92 -27.22 -39.64
N PHE A 4 -23.73 -26.91 -39.13
CA PHE A 4 -23.32 -25.53 -38.82
C PHE A 4 -21.97 -25.23 -39.47
N GLU A 5 -21.93 -24.15 -40.25
CA GLU A 5 -20.76 -23.72 -41.03
C GLU A 5 -19.92 -22.68 -40.28
N ASN A 6 -18.66 -22.51 -40.72
CA ASN A 6 -17.87 -21.31 -40.44
C ASN A 6 -18.57 -20.07 -40.99
N PHE A 7 -18.31 -18.88 -40.43
CA PHE A 7 -17.86 -17.74 -41.25
C PHE A 7 -17.13 -16.67 -40.42
N GLN A 8 -16.24 -15.94 -41.10
CA GLN A 8 -15.37 -14.89 -40.54
C GLN A 8 -16.06 -13.53 -40.43
N TYR A 9 -15.39 -12.63 -39.69
CA TYR A 9 -15.52 -11.17 -39.80
C TYR A 9 -15.55 -10.67 -41.26
N ASP A 10 -16.36 -9.66 -41.57
CA ASP A 10 -15.82 -8.30 -41.82
C ASP A 10 -16.88 -7.17 -41.84
N SER A 11 -16.45 -5.97 -41.40
CA SER A 11 -16.69 -4.60 -41.94
C SER A 11 -18.01 -4.17 -42.63
N ALA A 12 -18.50 -2.91 -42.60
CA ALA A 12 -18.13 -1.66 -41.90
C ALA A 12 -19.16 -0.53 -42.20
N SER A 13 -18.83 0.72 -41.79
CA SER A 13 -19.28 2.04 -42.31
C SER A 13 -20.29 2.85 -41.47
N SER A 14 -20.34 4.19 -41.53
CA SER A 14 -19.31 5.25 -41.72
C SER A 14 -19.96 6.64 -41.61
N TYR A 15 -19.34 7.57 -40.88
CA TYR A 15 -19.35 9.05 -41.05
C TYR A 15 -18.26 9.53 -40.06
N GLY A 16 -17.07 10.02 -40.43
CA GLY A 16 -16.76 11.10 -41.37
C GLY A 16 -16.63 12.42 -40.57
N GLY A 17 -15.52 13.16 -40.54
CA GLY A 17 -14.22 13.04 -41.22
C GLY A 17 -13.70 14.43 -41.61
N MET A 18 -12.70 14.97 -40.90
CA MET A 18 -11.94 16.18 -41.28
C MET A 18 -10.47 16.04 -40.89
N SER A 19 -9.60 16.74 -41.61
CA SER A 19 -8.22 16.32 -41.88
C SER A 19 -7.13 17.11 -41.16
N VAL A 20 -6.08 16.38 -40.75
CA VAL A 20 -4.64 16.69 -40.88
C VAL A 20 -4.20 18.16 -40.81
N VAL A 21 -3.41 18.48 -39.78
CA VAL A 21 -2.21 19.33 -39.92
C VAL A 21 -1.11 18.73 -39.04
N ASP A 22 0.06 18.44 -39.62
CA ASP A 22 1.31 18.19 -38.87
C ASP A 22 1.85 19.53 -38.36
N ASP A 23 2.37 19.58 -37.13
CA ASP A 23 3.25 20.67 -36.73
C ASP A 23 4.49 20.15 -35.99
N THR A 24 5.64 20.28 -36.66
CA THR A 24 6.97 19.97 -36.13
C THR A 24 7.83 21.24 -36.18
N SER A 25 8.07 21.83 -35.00
CA SER A 25 9.14 22.80 -34.74
C SER A 25 9.38 22.80 -33.23
N SER A 26 10.55 22.52 -32.63
CA SER A 26 11.95 22.86 -32.91
C SER A 26 12.23 24.36 -33.05
N VAL A 27 12.42 25.04 -31.92
CA VAL A 27 13.10 26.35 -31.86
C VAL A 27 14.17 26.38 -30.75
N TYR A 28 15.41 26.28 -31.20
CA TYR A 28 16.63 26.95 -30.74
C TYR A 28 16.84 27.37 -29.28
N THR A 29 17.87 26.76 -28.69
CA THR A 29 18.77 27.36 -27.70
C THR A 29 19.36 28.69 -28.20
N ALA A 30 19.29 29.75 -27.39
CA ALA A 30 19.98 31.01 -27.65
C ALA A 30 21.16 31.18 -26.68
N ASN A 31 22.39 31.06 -27.19
CA ASN A 31 23.58 31.49 -26.49
C ASN A 31 23.67 33.02 -26.47
N THR A 32 24.03 33.60 -25.33
CA THR A 32 24.74 34.88 -25.29
C THR A 32 26.07 34.70 -24.58
N THR A 33 27.15 34.83 -25.35
CA THR A 33 28.53 34.84 -24.86
C THR A 33 29.11 36.25 -24.87
N ASN A 34 30.22 36.40 -24.14
CA ASN A 34 31.11 37.56 -24.05
C ASN A 34 30.65 38.73 -23.16
N ALA A 35 31.56 39.45 -22.49
CA ALA A 35 32.90 39.10 -22.00
C ALA A 35 33.39 40.28 -21.15
N SER A 36 33.93 40.03 -19.96
CA SER A 36 34.87 40.94 -19.28
C SER A 36 35.67 40.14 -18.26
N ARG A 37 36.97 40.00 -18.52
CA ARG A 37 37.96 39.41 -17.60
C ARG A 37 38.45 40.49 -16.64
N VAL A 38 38.85 40.11 -15.42
CA VAL A 38 40.20 40.26 -14.84
C VAL A 38 40.21 39.52 -13.48
N PRO A 39 41.32 38.85 -13.07
CA PRO A 39 41.32 37.91 -11.95
C PRO A 39 41.99 38.47 -10.67
N VAL A 40 41.77 37.79 -9.53
CA VAL A 40 42.71 37.76 -8.40
C VAL A 40 42.75 36.33 -7.84
N ASP A 41 43.92 35.91 -7.39
CA ASP A 41 44.25 34.54 -6.96
C ASP A 41 44.80 34.53 -5.52
N LEU A 42 44.52 33.43 -4.80
CA LEU A 42 45.19 32.83 -3.64
C LEU A 42 45.61 33.61 -2.35
N GLU A 43 45.82 32.80 -1.30
CA GLU A 43 46.63 33.01 -0.08
C GLU A 43 46.14 33.91 1.08
N SER A 44 45.43 33.28 2.04
CA SER A 44 45.84 33.28 3.46
C SER A 44 45.31 32.03 4.18
N LEU A 45 46.17 31.02 4.39
CA LEU A 45 46.81 30.66 5.68
C LEU A 45 45.84 30.01 6.70
N SER A 46 45.77 28.66 6.72
CA SER A 46 46.51 27.75 7.63
C SER A 46 45.91 27.64 9.04
N ILE A 47 45.17 26.57 9.37
CA ILE A 47 45.66 25.32 10.01
C ILE A 47 46.41 25.56 11.34
N THR A 48 45.84 25.13 12.47
CA THR A 48 46.34 24.01 13.32
C THR A 48 45.36 23.66 14.45
N ASP A 49 45.25 22.36 14.75
CA ASP A 49 44.69 21.82 15.99
C ASP A 49 45.44 22.30 17.26
N ASP A 50 44.81 22.22 18.44
CA ASP A 50 45.33 21.29 19.46
C ASP A 50 44.26 20.85 20.48
N ARG A 51 44.62 19.85 21.29
CA ARG A 51 43.73 18.93 22.00
C ARG A 51 43.58 19.22 23.50
N SER A 52 42.61 18.50 24.09
CA SER A 52 42.74 17.73 25.35
C SER A 52 42.14 18.24 26.68
N PHE A 53 41.08 17.51 27.10
CA PHE A 53 40.89 16.82 28.38
C PHE A 53 40.36 17.51 29.68
N THR A 54 39.63 16.65 30.45
CA THR A 54 39.29 16.67 31.89
C THR A 54 38.12 17.51 32.48
N SER A 55 36.96 16.85 32.59
CA SER A 55 36.15 16.59 33.81
C SER A 55 35.82 17.68 34.86
N SER A 56 34.51 18.00 34.99
CA SER A 56 33.65 17.99 36.21
C SER A 56 34.02 18.78 37.50
N PRO A 57 33.07 19.09 38.43
CA PRO A 57 31.60 19.23 38.35
C PRO A 57 31.01 20.50 39.06
N ASN A 58 29.67 20.65 39.02
CA ASN A 58 28.78 21.32 40.01
C ASN A 58 28.99 22.78 40.47
N GLY A 59 27.88 23.54 40.54
CA GLY A 59 27.57 24.34 41.74
C GLY A 59 27.13 25.81 41.61
N HIS A 60 25.81 26.04 41.58
CA HIS A 60 25.06 27.10 42.28
C HIS A 60 25.60 28.56 42.44
N SER A 61 24.93 29.48 41.70
CA SER A 61 24.11 30.61 42.20
C SER A 61 24.69 31.94 42.76
N HIS A 62 24.10 33.03 42.23
CA HIS A 62 23.76 34.35 42.84
C HIS A 62 24.77 35.53 42.91
N ALA A 63 24.16 36.74 42.91
CA ALA A 63 24.67 38.13 42.89
C ALA A 63 25.32 38.58 41.55
N VAL A 64 24.85 39.57 40.76
CA VAL A 64 24.05 40.83 40.91
C VAL A 64 24.86 42.08 41.33
N HIS A 65 25.03 43.02 40.38
CA HIS A 65 25.48 44.43 40.50
C HIS A 65 26.92 44.66 41.06
N ASN A 66 27.75 45.65 40.67
CA ASN A 66 27.73 46.80 39.73
C ASN A 66 29.21 47.26 39.49
N LYS A 67 29.66 48.13 38.56
CA LYS A 67 29.02 49.01 37.55
C LYS A 67 29.99 49.34 36.37
N THR A 68 29.57 50.24 35.48
CA THR A 68 30.22 50.81 34.26
C THR A 68 31.27 51.93 34.53
N PRO A 69 32.10 52.35 33.54
CA PRO A 69 31.70 53.29 32.46
C PRO A 69 32.07 52.79 31.05
N SER A 70 31.12 52.55 30.13
CA SER A 70 30.42 53.52 29.27
C SER A 70 31.29 54.19 28.17
N ARG A 71 31.06 53.78 26.92
CA ARG A 71 31.22 54.67 25.74
C ARG A 71 30.38 54.16 24.56
N ASN A 72 29.89 55.12 23.78
CA ASN A 72 29.16 55.01 22.50
C ASN A 72 27.66 54.72 22.64
N ALA A 73 26.87 55.78 22.40
CA ALA A 73 25.42 55.76 22.24
C ALA A 73 25.09 56.34 20.85
N ILE A 74 24.58 55.48 19.95
CA ILE A 74 23.89 55.86 18.69
C ILE A 74 22.76 54.85 18.38
N ASP A 75 22.85 53.58 18.84
CA ASP A 75 21.97 52.48 18.38
C ASP A 75 20.74 52.16 19.30
N GLU A 76 20.22 53.09 20.10
CA GLU A 76 19.08 52.80 21.03
C GLU A 76 17.68 53.25 20.52
N ASP A 77 17.58 53.98 19.40
CA ASP A 77 16.32 54.61 18.95
C ASP A 77 15.57 53.84 17.84
N PHE A 78 16.03 52.62 17.49
CA PHE A 78 15.37 51.74 16.50
C PHE A 78 14.72 50.51 17.13
N ASP A 79 15.36 49.90 18.14
CA ASP A 79 14.81 48.73 18.86
C ASP A 79 13.61 49.12 19.76
N ALA A 80 13.58 50.34 20.29
CA ALA A 80 12.45 50.84 21.10
C ALA A 80 11.13 50.91 20.30
N VAL A 81 11.19 51.13 18.98
CA VAL A 81 10.00 51.14 18.10
C VAL A 81 9.58 49.72 17.67
N LEU A 82 10.47 48.74 17.83
CA LEU A 82 10.24 47.33 17.47
C LEU A 82 9.71 46.48 18.63
N ASP A 83 9.90 46.89 19.88
CA ASP A 83 9.27 46.25 21.05
C ASP A 83 7.85 46.76 21.32
N ASP A 84 7.52 48.02 20.99
CA ASP A 84 6.14 48.56 21.01
C ASP A 84 5.20 47.89 19.97
N LEU A 85 5.73 47.04 19.07
CA LEU A 85 4.97 46.24 18.10
C LEU A 85 4.87 44.74 18.45
N LYS A 86 5.41 44.30 19.59
CA LYS A 86 5.34 42.88 20.02
C LYS A 86 4.26 42.59 21.06
N ASP A 87 3.53 43.61 21.51
CA ASP A 87 2.47 43.49 22.53
C ASP A 87 1.05 43.74 21.98
N GLU A 88 0.84 43.62 20.67
CA GLU A 88 -0.49 43.29 20.14
C GLU A 88 -0.78 41.81 20.45
N GLY A 89 -1.45 41.60 21.59
CA GLY A 89 -1.59 40.30 22.22
C GLY A 89 -2.20 39.21 21.32
N GLN A 90 -1.92 37.96 21.71
CA GLN A 90 -2.52 36.76 21.15
C GLN A 90 -4.05 36.82 21.33
N VAL A 91 -4.76 37.35 20.33
CA VAL A 91 -6.21 37.52 20.37
C VAL A 91 -6.87 36.14 20.39
N ASP A 92 -7.36 35.73 21.56
CA ASP A 92 -8.14 34.51 21.71
C ASP A 92 -9.33 34.54 20.75
N LEU A 93 -9.25 33.71 19.71
CA LEU A 93 -10.29 33.62 18.69
C LEU A 93 -11.59 33.12 19.32
N PRO A 94 -12.76 33.64 18.91
CA PRO A 94 -14.04 33.16 19.42
C PRO A 94 -14.19 31.64 19.28
N PRO A 95 -14.89 30.93 20.20
CA PRO A 95 -15.05 29.47 20.14
C PRO A 95 -15.72 28.93 18.86
N HIS A 96 -16.33 29.81 18.05
CA HIS A 96 -16.92 29.50 16.75
C HIS A 96 -16.01 29.81 15.54
N ALA A 97 -14.75 30.18 15.78
CA ALA A 97 -13.78 30.44 14.72
C ALA A 97 -13.48 29.20 13.88
N CYS A 98 -13.31 29.40 12.57
CA CYS A 98 -12.97 28.34 11.65
C CYS A 98 -11.63 27.68 12.02
N SER A 99 -11.66 26.38 12.33
CA SER A 99 -10.50 25.60 12.78
C SER A 99 -9.38 25.42 11.73
N TYR A 100 -9.52 25.99 10.53
CA TYR A 100 -8.46 26.07 9.52
C TYR A 100 -7.87 27.49 9.39
N CYS A 101 -8.70 28.54 9.25
CA CYS A 101 -8.23 29.88 8.89
C CYS A 101 -8.54 30.99 9.91
N GLY A 102 -9.26 30.68 10.99
CA GLY A 102 -9.62 31.64 12.05
C GLY A 102 -10.79 32.58 11.74
N ILE A 103 -11.41 32.51 10.55
CA ILE A 103 -12.61 33.30 10.23
C ILE A 103 -13.74 32.95 11.20
N HIS A 104 -14.29 33.97 11.87
CA HIS A 104 -15.25 33.84 12.98
C HIS A 104 -16.51 34.70 12.80
N SER A 105 -16.82 35.13 11.58
CA SER A 105 -18.08 35.83 11.29
C SER A 105 -19.29 34.89 11.48
N PRO A 106 -20.24 35.17 12.40
CA PRO A 106 -21.34 34.25 12.72
C PRO A 106 -22.19 33.80 11.54
N ALA A 107 -22.40 34.68 10.55
CA ALA A 107 -23.17 34.36 9.35
C ALA A 107 -22.41 33.48 8.33
N SER A 108 -21.10 33.26 8.55
CA SER A 108 -20.20 32.61 7.60
C SER A 108 -19.58 31.30 8.12
N VAL A 109 -19.89 30.90 9.37
CA VAL A 109 -19.37 29.69 10.02
C VAL A 109 -20.46 28.68 10.32
N VAL A 110 -20.08 27.40 10.28
CA VAL A 110 -20.95 26.26 10.56
C VAL A 110 -20.20 25.27 11.44
N LYS A 111 -20.87 24.69 12.45
CA LYS A 111 -20.31 23.64 13.30
C LYS A 111 -20.61 22.27 12.70
N CYS A 112 -19.61 21.42 12.56
CA CYS A 112 -19.84 20.01 12.28
C CYS A 112 -20.29 19.31 13.58
N LEU A 113 -21.45 18.65 13.56
CA LEU A 113 -22.02 18.01 14.74
C LEU A 113 -21.24 16.77 15.21
N ILE A 114 -20.44 16.16 14.34
CA ILE A 114 -19.73 14.90 14.63
C ILE A 114 -18.42 15.17 15.38
N CYS A 115 -17.60 16.14 14.93
CA CYS A 115 -16.34 16.51 15.60
C CYS A 115 -16.45 17.74 16.51
N SER A 116 -17.61 18.41 16.54
CA SER A 116 -17.87 19.66 17.26
C SER A 116 -16.98 20.87 16.89
N LYS A 117 -16.21 20.81 15.79
CA LYS A 117 -15.39 21.92 15.27
C LYS A 117 -16.20 22.84 14.34
N TRP A 118 -15.77 24.08 14.23
CA TRP A 118 -16.37 25.10 13.37
C TRP A 118 -15.55 25.34 12.10
N PHE A 119 -16.22 25.58 10.98
CA PHE A 119 -15.57 25.85 9.69
C PHE A 119 -16.33 26.93 8.91
N CYS A 120 -15.61 27.77 8.18
CA CYS A 120 -16.22 28.83 7.37
C CYS A 120 -16.63 28.35 5.97
N ASN A 121 -17.48 29.13 5.30
CA ASN A 121 -17.87 28.90 3.91
C ASN A 121 -17.00 29.64 2.86
N SER A 122 -15.79 30.10 3.20
CA SER A 122 -14.77 30.53 2.21
C SER A 122 -13.98 29.33 1.68
N ARG A 123 -13.47 29.44 0.44
CA ARG A 123 -12.53 28.50 -0.18
C ARG A 123 -11.06 28.77 0.17
N GLY A 124 -10.71 30.00 0.56
CA GLY A 124 -9.32 30.43 0.75
C GLY A 124 -8.44 30.06 -0.44
N ASN A 125 -7.28 29.45 -0.17
CA ASN A 125 -6.34 28.94 -1.19
C ASN A 125 -6.65 27.49 -1.60
N THR A 126 -7.92 27.07 -1.59
CA THR A 126 -8.33 25.68 -1.87
C THR A 126 -9.48 25.60 -2.88
N SER A 127 -9.79 24.38 -3.35
CA SER A 127 -10.78 24.16 -4.42
C SER A 127 -12.22 23.85 -3.94
N ALA A 128 -12.51 24.04 -2.65
CA ALA A 128 -13.81 23.82 -2.01
C ALA A 128 -13.91 24.70 -0.75
N SER A 129 -15.10 24.99 -0.22
CA SER A 129 -15.14 25.75 1.04
C SER A 129 -14.61 24.92 2.22
N HIS A 130 -14.06 25.58 3.25
CA HIS A 130 -13.42 24.90 4.38
C HIS A 130 -14.33 23.87 5.05
N ILE A 131 -15.61 24.19 5.25
CA ILE A 131 -16.60 23.22 5.75
C ILE A 131 -16.80 22.04 4.80
N VAL A 132 -16.89 22.25 3.48
CA VAL A 132 -17.06 21.15 2.50
C VAL A 132 -15.81 20.26 2.44
N ASN A 133 -14.61 20.85 2.46
CA ASN A 133 -13.36 20.12 2.48
C ASN A 133 -13.22 19.25 3.76
N HIS A 134 -13.57 19.80 4.93
CA HIS A 134 -13.66 19.03 6.19
C HIS A 134 -14.65 17.86 6.08
N LEU A 135 -15.90 18.12 5.70
CA LEU A 135 -16.95 17.09 5.65
C LEU A 135 -16.57 15.92 4.74
N VAL A 136 -15.97 16.21 3.57
CA VAL A 136 -15.49 15.18 2.64
C VAL A 136 -14.33 14.37 3.24
N ARG A 137 -13.35 15.02 3.88
CA ARG A 137 -12.14 14.37 4.40
C ARG A 137 -12.36 13.55 5.66
N ALA A 138 -13.17 14.07 6.57
CA ALA A 138 -13.55 13.38 7.80
C ALA A 138 -14.72 12.40 7.59
N LYS A 139 -15.30 12.34 6.37
CA LYS A 139 -16.52 11.56 6.05
C LYS A 139 -17.73 11.95 6.93
N HIS A 140 -17.76 13.20 7.37
CA HIS A 140 -18.82 13.78 8.18
C HIS A 140 -19.95 14.32 7.29
N LYS A 141 -21.18 14.34 7.81
CA LYS A 141 -22.39 14.65 7.00
C LYS A 141 -23.40 15.59 7.67
N GLU A 142 -23.20 15.94 8.95
CA GLU A 142 -24.19 16.66 9.77
C GLU A 142 -23.59 17.94 10.34
N VAL A 143 -24.35 19.04 10.28
CA VAL A 143 -23.91 20.38 10.64
C VAL A 143 -25.00 21.18 11.36
N ILE A 144 -24.62 22.26 12.03
CA ILE A 144 -25.54 23.23 12.65
C ILE A 144 -25.04 24.66 12.40
N LEU A 145 -25.97 25.57 12.09
CA LEU A 145 -25.69 26.99 11.88
C LEU A 145 -25.42 27.71 13.21
N HIS A 146 -24.72 28.86 13.16
CA HIS A 146 -24.51 29.69 14.36
C HIS A 146 -25.84 30.31 14.85
N SER A 147 -25.98 30.50 16.17
CA SER A 147 -27.16 31.09 16.81
C SER A 147 -27.47 32.50 16.31
N GLU A 148 -26.44 33.28 16.02
CA GLU A 148 -26.53 34.62 15.40
C GLU A 148 -26.49 34.60 13.85
N SER A 149 -26.62 33.42 13.22
CA SER A 149 -26.75 33.35 11.77
C SER A 149 -28.11 33.94 11.31
N PRO A 150 -28.29 34.30 10.02
CA PRO A 150 -29.56 34.80 9.50
C PRO A 150 -30.76 33.85 9.66
N LEU A 151 -30.50 32.57 9.96
CA LEU A 151 -31.50 31.51 10.15
C LEU A 151 -31.46 30.91 11.58
N GLY A 152 -30.77 31.57 12.51
CA GLY A 152 -30.60 31.11 13.88
C GLY A 152 -29.82 29.80 14.03
N GLU A 153 -29.87 29.21 15.23
CA GLU A 153 -29.29 27.89 15.52
C GLU A 153 -30.18 26.79 14.92
N THR A 154 -29.99 26.52 13.63
CA THR A 154 -30.77 25.55 12.87
C THR A 154 -29.88 24.39 12.37
N ILE A 155 -30.35 23.16 12.53
CA ILE A 155 -29.77 21.96 11.91
C ILE A 155 -30.45 21.74 10.55
N PRO A 156 -29.73 21.77 9.41
CA PRO A 156 -30.33 21.46 8.12
C PRO A 156 -30.74 19.98 8.06
N GLU A 157 -32.04 19.73 7.98
CA GLU A 157 -32.60 18.37 7.88
C GLU A 157 -33.77 18.28 6.88
N CYS A 158 -33.99 17.09 6.33
CA CYS A 158 -35.07 16.84 5.37
C CYS A 158 -36.43 16.88 6.06
N TYR A 159 -37.30 17.79 5.64
CA TYR A 159 -38.66 17.95 6.19
C TYR A 159 -39.48 16.65 6.19
N ASN A 160 -39.27 15.76 5.22
CA ASN A 160 -40.05 14.53 5.06
C ASN A 160 -39.48 13.32 5.82
N CYS A 161 -38.16 13.26 6.08
CA CYS A 161 -37.53 12.06 6.67
C CYS A 161 -36.52 12.32 7.80
N GLY A 162 -36.31 13.57 8.22
CA GLY A 162 -35.36 13.94 9.28
C GLY A 162 -33.88 13.70 8.94
N SER A 163 -33.55 13.37 7.69
CA SER A 163 -32.16 13.12 7.27
C SER A 163 -31.34 14.41 7.34
N LYS A 164 -30.24 14.37 8.10
CA LYS A 164 -29.30 15.49 8.33
C LYS A 164 -28.11 15.51 7.37
N ASN A 165 -28.08 14.62 6.37
CA ASN A 165 -26.97 14.50 5.43
C ASN A 165 -26.97 15.64 4.41
N VAL A 166 -26.16 16.66 4.66
CA VAL A 166 -26.08 17.89 3.82
C VAL A 166 -25.75 17.65 2.36
N PHE A 167 -25.04 16.56 2.01
CA PHE A 167 -24.75 16.21 0.62
C PHE A 167 -25.96 15.66 -0.15
N MET A 168 -26.98 15.18 0.57
CA MET A 168 -28.22 14.67 -0.01
C MET A 168 -29.35 15.71 0.02
N LEU A 169 -29.20 16.77 0.83
CA LEU A 169 -30.17 17.84 0.98
C LEU A 169 -30.09 18.85 -0.17
N GLY A 170 -31.27 19.31 -0.56
CA GLY A 170 -31.47 20.47 -1.41
C GLY A 170 -32.76 21.17 -1.01
N PHE A 171 -33.01 22.32 -1.61
CA PHE A 171 -34.20 23.11 -1.36
C PHE A 171 -35.14 23.09 -2.58
N ILE A 172 -36.43 23.26 -2.32
CA ILE A 172 -37.44 23.60 -3.32
C ILE A 172 -38.09 24.93 -2.90
N PRO A 173 -38.21 25.93 -3.79
CA PRO A 173 -38.93 27.17 -3.49
C PRO A 173 -40.44 26.91 -3.41
N ALA A 174 -41.10 27.50 -2.42
CA ALA A 174 -42.55 27.54 -2.33
C ALA A 174 -43.15 28.55 -3.32
N LYS A 175 -44.48 28.57 -3.47
CA LYS A 175 -45.22 29.53 -4.33
C LYS A 175 -45.09 31.00 -3.90
N SER A 176 -44.42 31.27 -2.79
CA SER A 176 -44.00 32.58 -2.32
C SER A 176 -42.48 32.55 -2.11
N ASP A 177 -41.75 33.42 -2.80
CA ASP A 177 -40.27 33.41 -2.93
C ASP A 177 -39.48 33.52 -1.60
N THR A 178 -40.17 33.73 -0.48
CA THR A 178 -39.59 33.87 0.87
C THR A 178 -39.53 32.56 1.67
N VAL A 179 -40.12 31.45 1.19
CA VAL A 179 -40.16 30.17 1.91
C VAL A 179 -39.56 29.05 1.06
N VAL A 180 -38.59 28.34 1.64
CA VAL A 180 -37.93 27.18 1.03
C VAL A 180 -38.12 25.95 1.91
N VAL A 181 -38.27 24.77 1.29
CA VAL A 181 -38.39 23.49 2.01
C VAL A 181 -37.18 22.61 1.70
N LEU A 182 -36.54 22.08 2.74
CA LEU A 182 -35.38 21.18 2.61
C LEU A 182 -35.83 19.74 2.41
N LEU A 183 -35.38 19.10 1.32
CA LEU A 183 -35.71 17.72 0.96
C LEU A 183 -34.49 16.97 0.43
N CYS A 184 -34.41 15.67 0.74
CA CYS A 184 -33.44 14.78 0.11
C CYS A 184 -33.74 14.61 -1.39
N ARG A 185 -32.70 14.66 -2.24
CA ARG A 185 -32.80 14.45 -3.70
C ARG A 185 -33.57 13.18 -4.07
N GLN A 186 -33.31 12.09 -3.33
CA GLN A 186 -34.00 10.82 -3.42
C GLN A 186 -34.18 10.24 -2.01
N PRO A 187 -35.31 9.60 -1.68
CA PRO A 187 -36.56 9.55 -2.46
C PRO A 187 -37.42 10.82 -2.29
N CYS A 188 -37.12 11.69 -1.32
CA CYS A 188 -38.08 12.68 -0.81
C CYS A 188 -38.55 13.72 -1.83
N ALA A 189 -37.65 14.27 -2.65
CA ALA A 189 -38.03 15.22 -3.70
C ALA A 189 -38.74 14.55 -4.88
N ALA A 190 -38.51 13.25 -5.11
CA ALA A 190 -39.06 12.51 -6.26
C ALA A 190 -40.43 11.87 -5.99
N VAL A 191 -40.75 11.54 -4.73
CA VAL A 191 -41.96 10.79 -4.32
C VAL A 191 -42.96 11.68 -3.59
N SER A 192 -43.13 12.95 -4.03
CA SER A 192 -43.98 13.92 -3.32
C SER A 192 -45.44 13.44 -3.25
N LYS A 193 -45.94 13.22 -2.03
CA LYS A 193 -47.36 12.98 -1.76
C LYS A 193 -48.18 14.28 -1.76
N ASP A 194 -47.51 15.43 -1.58
CA ASP A 194 -48.12 16.76 -1.64
C ASP A 194 -48.07 17.30 -3.07
N ILE A 195 -49.24 17.67 -3.59
CA ILE A 195 -49.49 18.10 -4.98
C ILE A 195 -48.89 19.50 -5.29
N SER A 196 -48.32 20.20 -4.30
CA SER A 196 -47.85 21.57 -4.43
C SER A 196 -46.38 21.77 -4.82
N TRP A 197 -45.54 20.74 -4.75
CA TRP A 197 -44.10 20.84 -4.98
C TRP A 197 -43.70 20.35 -6.37
N ASN A 198 -42.85 21.09 -7.09
CA ASN A 198 -42.32 20.68 -8.39
C ASN A 198 -40.91 20.10 -8.21
N PRO A 199 -40.69 18.78 -8.41
CA PRO A 199 -39.37 18.15 -8.27
C PRO A 199 -38.29 18.74 -9.19
N ALA A 200 -38.68 19.34 -10.33
CA ALA A 200 -37.76 19.97 -11.27
C ALA A 200 -37.13 21.27 -10.75
N LEU A 201 -37.64 21.84 -9.64
CA LEU A 201 -37.10 23.03 -8.98
C LEU A 201 -36.17 22.70 -7.81
N TRP A 202 -35.82 21.42 -7.60
CA TRP A 202 -34.87 21.01 -6.56
C TRP A 202 -33.44 21.43 -6.92
N ALA A 203 -32.79 22.16 -6.01
CA ALA A 203 -31.38 22.54 -6.11
C ALA A 203 -30.61 22.14 -4.84
N PRO A 204 -29.35 21.66 -4.95
CA PRO A 204 -28.59 21.15 -3.81
C PRO A 204 -28.20 22.26 -2.81
N LEU A 205 -28.06 21.93 -1.53
CA LEU A 205 -27.57 22.88 -0.52
C LEU A 205 -26.06 23.19 -0.61
N ILE A 206 -25.32 22.30 -1.27
CA ILE A 206 -23.92 22.48 -1.61
C ILE A 206 -23.83 22.61 -3.13
N ASP A 207 -23.42 23.78 -3.61
CA ASP A 207 -23.22 24.08 -5.02
C ASP A 207 -21.81 24.69 -5.23
N ASP A 208 -21.20 24.36 -6.37
CA ASP A 208 -19.78 24.59 -6.68
C ASP A 208 -18.85 24.35 -5.47
N ARG A 209 -19.05 23.22 -4.76
CA ARG A 209 -18.26 22.79 -3.59
C ARG A 209 -18.28 23.78 -2.41
N SER A 210 -19.34 24.56 -2.27
CA SER A 210 -19.60 25.51 -1.17
C SER A 210 -21.07 25.43 -0.74
N PHE A 211 -21.42 25.81 0.50
CA PHE A 211 -22.83 25.98 0.86
C PHE A 211 -23.41 27.20 0.13
N LEU A 212 -24.71 27.16 -0.16
CA LEU A 212 -25.43 28.30 -0.75
C LEU A 212 -25.30 29.57 0.11
N SER A 213 -25.07 30.72 -0.53
CA SER A 213 -24.77 31.99 0.14
C SER A 213 -25.89 32.55 1.03
N TRP A 214 -27.15 32.17 0.78
CA TRP A 214 -28.29 32.52 1.63
C TRP A 214 -28.39 31.64 2.90
N LEU A 215 -27.82 30.43 2.87
CA LEU A 215 -27.79 29.48 3.98
C LEU A 215 -26.56 29.71 4.87
N VAL A 216 -25.39 29.92 4.25
CA VAL A 216 -24.14 30.30 4.92
C VAL A 216 -23.43 31.35 4.07
N LYS A 217 -23.33 32.58 4.55
CA LYS A 217 -22.74 33.67 3.77
C LYS A 217 -21.26 33.39 3.51
N PRO A 218 -20.73 33.66 2.30
CA PRO A 218 -19.29 33.73 2.12
C PRO A 218 -18.74 34.92 2.93
N PRO A 219 -17.60 34.77 3.62
CA PRO A 219 -16.91 35.89 4.26
C PRO A 219 -16.54 36.98 3.25
N SER A 220 -16.47 38.23 3.69
CA SER A 220 -16.02 39.34 2.84
C SER A 220 -14.56 39.19 2.42
N GLU A 221 -14.17 39.83 1.30
CA GLU A 221 -12.78 39.79 0.81
C GLU A 221 -11.78 40.31 1.86
N GLN A 222 -12.16 41.31 2.66
CA GLN A 222 -11.32 41.84 3.73
C GLN A 222 -11.11 40.83 4.87
N GLU A 223 -12.14 40.06 5.26
CA GLU A 223 -12.01 38.98 6.23
C GLU A 223 -11.15 37.83 5.69
N GLN A 224 -11.27 37.52 4.39
CA GLN A 224 -10.46 36.47 3.76
C GLN A 224 -8.98 36.85 3.65
N LEU A 225 -8.66 38.09 3.28
CA LEU A 225 -7.29 38.62 3.23
C LEU A 225 -6.62 38.67 4.61
N ARG A 226 -7.40 38.90 5.68
CA ARG A 226 -6.90 38.90 7.07
C ARG A 226 -6.87 37.52 7.73
N SER A 227 -7.45 36.50 7.10
CA SER A 227 -7.48 35.13 7.65
C SER A 227 -6.15 34.39 7.45
N ARG A 228 -5.90 33.37 8.28
CA ARG A 228 -4.69 32.53 8.18
C ARG A 228 -4.69 31.81 6.82
N GLN A 229 -3.67 32.09 6.00
CA GLN A 229 -3.53 31.59 4.63
C GLN A 229 -3.06 30.12 4.62
N ILE A 230 -3.98 29.22 4.91
CA ILE A 230 -3.72 27.78 4.96
C ILE A 230 -3.74 27.15 3.56
N SER A 231 -2.75 26.30 3.27
CA SER A 231 -2.67 25.55 2.02
C SER A 231 -3.52 24.27 2.05
N PHE A 232 -3.87 23.74 0.88
CA PHE A 232 -4.54 22.44 0.80
C PHE A 232 -3.71 21.31 1.42
N GLN A 233 -2.38 21.33 1.28
CA GLN A 233 -1.51 20.33 1.92
C GLN A 233 -1.55 20.42 3.45
N GLN A 234 -1.55 21.63 4.03
CA GLN A 234 -1.66 21.84 5.48
C GLN A 234 -3.00 21.36 6.03
N ILE A 235 -4.12 21.62 5.32
CA ILE A 235 -5.44 21.05 5.69
C ILE A 235 -5.38 19.52 5.71
N ASN A 236 -4.76 18.90 4.70
CA ASN A 236 -4.69 17.44 4.62
C ASN A 236 -3.94 16.85 5.83
N ARG A 237 -2.78 17.43 6.19
CA ARG A 237 -1.99 16.99 7.34
C ARG A 237 -2.73 17.22 8.66
N LEU A 238 -3.41 18.36 8.83
CA LEU A 238 -4.19 18.67 10.03
C LEU A 238 -5.40 17.73 10.21
N GLU A 239 -6.13 17.42 9.13
CA GLU A 239 -7.21 16.44 9.14
C GLU A 239 -6.74 15.02 9.49
N ASP A 240 -5.55 14.63 9.04
CA ASP A 240 -4.95 13.34 9.44
C ASP A 240 -4.51 13.37 10.91
N LEU A 241 -3.89 14.46 11.41
CA LEU A 241 -3.56 14.62 12.84
C LEU A 241 -4.81 14.56 13.73
N TRP A 242 -5.94 15.14 13.32
CA TRP A 242 -7.19 15.10 14.08
C TRP A 242 -7.79 13.70 14.27
N ARG A 243 -7.33 12.68 13.53
CA ARG A 243 -7.74 11.29 13.73
C ARG A 243 -7.08 10.65 14.96
N GLU A 244 -5.87 11.09 15.30
CA GLU A 244 -5.09 10.56 16.43
C GLU A 244 -5.13 11.51 17.63
N ASN A 245 -5.09 12.83 17.38
CA ASN A 245 -5.22 13.87 18.38
C ASN A 245 -6.26 14.91 17.93
N ALA A 246 -7.48 14.78 18.42
CA ALA A 246 -8.59 15.70 18.12
C ALA A 246 -8.34 17.16 18.55
N ASN A 247 -7.32 17.43 19.39
CA ASN A 247 -6.94 18.77 19.84
C ASN A 247 -5.71 19.33 19.12
N ALA A 248 -5.19 18.63 18.09
CA ALA A 248 -4.07 19.14 17.31
C ALA A 248 -4.40 20.49 16.66
N THR A 249 -3.37 21.33 16.52
CA THR A 249 -3.41 22.65 15.92
C THR A 249 -2.52 22.69 14.69
N LEU A 250 -2.54 23.78 13.92
CA LEU A 250 -1.60 23.96 12.82
C LEU A 250 -0.15 24.06 13.31
N ASP A 251 0.04 24.56 14.52
CA ASP A 251 1.34 24.75 15.13
C ASP A 251 1.96 23.38 15.55
N ASP A 252 1.15 22.32 15.62
CA ASP A 252 1.61 20.92 15.73
C ASP A 252 2.17 20.36 14.39
N LEU A 253 1.87 20.99 13.24
CA LEU A 253 2.48 20.62 11.95
C LEU A 253 3.93 21.09 11.81
N GLU A 254 4.36 22.04 12.63
CA GLU A 254 5.69 22.67 12.59
C GLU A 254 6.66 22.01 13.60
N LYS A 255 6.23 20.93 14.27
CA LYS A 255 7.06 20.19 15.23
C LYS A 255 8.04 19.25 14.51
N PRO A 256 9.34 19.29 14.82
CA PRO A 256 10.33 18.44 14.17
C PRO A 256 10.02 16.95 14.41
N GLY A 257 9.98 16.17 13.33
CA GLY A 257 9.56 14.77 13.32
C GLY A 257 8.20 14.52 12.64
N VAL A 258 7.50 15.56 12.18
CA VAL A 258 6.38 15.46 11.21
C VAL A 258 6.87 15.56 9.75
N ASP A 259 8.12 15.97 9.56
CA ASP A 259 8.90 15.89 8.32
C ASP A 259 9.51 14.48 8.14
N ASP A 260 9.81 13.96 6.93
CA ASP A 260 9.91 14.61 5.61
C ASP A 260 8.92 14.03 4.57
N GLU A 261 8.74 14.70 3.43
CA GLU A 261 8.34 13.98 2.21
C GLU A 261 9.39 12.91 1.88
N PRO A 262 9.00 11.69 1.48
CA PRO A 262 9.95 10.60 1.30
C PRO A 262 10.98 10.96 0.22
N GLN A 263 12.26 10.74 0.53
CA GLN A 263 13.35 11.06 -0.38
C GLN A 263 13.16 10.33 -1.73
N PRO A 264 13.46 10.99 -2.87
CA PRO A 264 13.30 10.39 -4.18
C PRO A 264 14.25 9.20 -4.36
N VAL A 265 13.79 8.19 -5.09
CA VAL A 265 14.63 7.05 -5.49
C VAL A 265 15.76 7.54 -6.42
N ILE A 266 16.99 7.17 -6.10
CA ILE A 266 18.20 7.57 -6.83
C ILE A 266 18.83 6.37 -7.56
N THR A 267 19.70 6.64 -8.52
CA THR A 267 20.35 5.58 -9.34
C THR A 267 21.67 5.07 -8.76
N HIS A 268 22.26 5.81 -7.83
CA HIS A 268 23.52 5.50 -7.16
C HIS A 268 23.34 5.76 -5.67
N TYR A 269 23.74 4.81 -4.84
CA TYR A 269 23.64 4.89 -3.38
C TYR A 269 25.04 4.79 -2.78
N GLU A 270 25.35 5.57 -1.77
CA GLU A 270 26.65 5.52 -1.07
C GLU A 270 26.85 4.16 -0.39
N ASP A 271 25.83 3.70 0.33
CA ASP A 271 25.79 2.41 0.99
C ASP A 271 24.35 1.83 1.08
N ALA A 272 24.24 0.64 1.65
CA ALA A 272 22.96 -0.01 1.87
C ALA A 272 22.11 0.62 3.00
N TYR A 273 22.68 1.47 3.87
CA TYR A 273 21.90 2.24 4.84
C TYR A 273 21.15 3.38 4.15
N GLN A 274 21.78 4.10 3.21
CA GLN A 274 21.12 5.10 2.38
C GLN A 274 20.00 4.46 1.54
N TYR A 275 20.26 3.29 0.93
CA TYR A 275 19.22 2.52 0.24
C TYR A 275 18.03 2.19 1.16
N GLN A 276 18.30 1.70 2.38
CA GLN A 276 17.26 1.41 3.37
C GLN A 276 16.51 2.69 3.83
N ASN A 277 17.20 3.81 3.99
CA ASN A 277 16.61 5.08 4.44
C ASN A 277 15.69 5.70 3.37
N ILE A 278 15.93 5.43 2.08
CA ILE A 278 15.08 5.87 0.97
C ILE A 278 13.89 4.92 0.78
N PHE A 279 14.13 3.61 0.64
CA PHE A 279 13.04 2.65 0.39
C PHE A 279 12.22 2.28 1.64
N GLY A 280 12.78 2.37 2.84
CA GLY A 280 12.10 2.06 4.10
C GLY A 280 10.83 2.88 4.32
N PRO A 281 10.87 4.23 4.24
CA PRO A 281 9.69 5.08 4.27
C PRO A 281 8.69 4.77 3.15
N LEU A 282 9.14 4.52 1.92
CA LEU A 282 8.25 4.20 0.79
C LEU A 282 7.46 2.91 1.03
N VAL A 283 8.13 1.84 1.47
CA VAL A 283 7.48 0.57 1.84
C VAL A 283 6.52 0.74 3.02
N LYS A 284 6.82 1.64 3.97
CA LYS A 284 5.91 1.96 5.08
C LYS A 284 4.66 2.70 4.59
N ILE A 285 4.82 3.70 3.72
CA ILE A 285 3.70 4.46 3.14
C ILE A 285 2.78 3.53 2.35
N GLU A 286 3.34 2.61 1.56
CA GLU A 286 2.57 1.59 0.84
C GLU A 286 1.83 0.64 1.80
N ALA A 287 2.49 0.17 2.87
CA ALA A 287 1.89 -0.67 3.89
C ALA A 287 0.72 0.01 4.62
N ASP A 288 0.92 1.27 5.04
CA ASP A 288 -0.10 2.06 5.73
C ASP A 288 -1.27 2.40 4.79
N TYR A 289 -1.02 2.62 3.50
CA TYR A 289 -2.05 2.80 2.48
C TYR A 289 -2.86 1.52 2.22
N ASP A 290 -2.21 0.38 2.00
CA ASP A 290 -2.88 -0.91 1.78
C ASP A 290 -3.69 -1.33 3.01
N LYS A 291 -3.17 -1.10 4.22
CA LYS A 291 -3.90 -1.30 5.48
C LYS A 291 -5.17 -0.45 5.53
N ARG A 292 -5.05 0.87 5.33
CA ARG A 292 -6.20 1.80 5.31
C ARG A 292 -7.22 1.41 4.24
N LEU A 293 -6.76 0.96 3.07
CA LEU A 293 -7.62 0.49 1.98
C LEU A 293 -8.40 -0.75 2.40
N LYS A 294 -7.73 -1.81 2.89
CA LYS A 294 -8.38 -3.05 3.34
C LYS A 294 -9.32 -2.83 4.53
N GLU A 295 -8.90 -2.08 5.54
CA GLU A 295 -9.75 -1.77 6.71
C GLU A 295 -10.97 -0.90 6.34
N SER A 296 -10.91 -0.12 5.25
CA SER A 296 -12.07 0.64 4.75
C SER A 296 -13.11 -0.22 3.99
N GLN A 297 -12.79 -1.48 3.69
CA GLN A 297 -13.64 -2.39 2.90
C GLN A 297 -14.65 -3.18 3.73
N THR A 298 -14.79 -2.93 5.03
CA THR A 298 -15.82 -3.52 5.89
C THR A 298 -17.22 -3.44 5.27
N GLN A 299 -17.96 -4.55 5.36
CA GLN A 299 -19.32 -4.69 4.87
C GLN A 299 -20.23 -5.10 6.05
N THR A 300 -21.29 -4.34 6.30
CA THR A 300 -22.28 -4.63 7.34
C THR A 300 -23.50 -5.35 6.76
N ASP A 301 -24.38 -5.82 7.64
CA ASP A 301 -25.71 -6.36 7.30
C ASP A 301 -25.68 -7.55 6.33
N ILE A 302 -24.62 -8.35 6.42
CA ILE A 302 -24.43 -9.55 5.60
C ILE A 302 -25.37 -10.67 6.07
N THR A 303 -25.99 -11.32 5.10
CA THR A 303 -26.70 -12.59 5.27
C THR A 303 -25.75 -13.77 5.03
N ILE A 304 -25.67 -14.69 5.99
CA ILE A 304 -24.80 -15.86 5.97
C ILE A 304 -25.63 -17.15 5.95
N ARG A 305 -25.29 -18.06 5.03
CA ARG A 305 -25.71 -19.45 5.01
C ARG A 305 -24.59 -20.32 5.56
N TRP A 306 -24.84 -20.96 6.71
CA TRP A 306 -23.87 -21.85 7.36
C TRP A 306 -23.88 -23.24 6.75
N ASP A 307 -22.70 -23.87 6.70
CA ASP A 307 -22.50 -25.20 6.14
C ASP A 307 -21.38 -25.95 6.90
N LEU A 308 -21.23 -27.25 6.64
CA LEU A 308 -20.18 -28.10 7.21
C LEU A 308 -19.38 -28.76 6.08
N GLY A 309 -18.12 -28.36 5.93
CA GLY A 309 -17.22 -28.93 4.93
C GLY A 309 -16.93 -30.41 5.18
N LEU A 310 -16.52 -31.13 4.12
CA LEU A 310 -16.14 -32.55 4.21
C LEU A 310 -15.00 -32.81 5.23
N ASN A 311 -14.19 -31.79 5.50
CA ASN A 311 -13.14 -31.76 6.51
C ASN A 311 -13.63 -31.43 7.94
N GLN A 312 -14.94 -31.49 8.19
CA GLN A 312 -15.61 -31.19 9.47
C GLN A 312 -15.45 -29.74 9.98
N LYS A 313 -15.02 -28.81 9.12
CA LYS A 313 -14.96 -27.38 9.47
C LYS A 313 -16.22 -26.62 9.08
N ARG A 314 -16.56 -25.59 9.85
CA ARG A 314 -17.65 -24.67 9.52
C ARG A 314 -17.29 -23.77 8.34
N VAL A 315 -18.21 -23.68 7.38
CA VAL A 315 -18.11 -22.79 6.22
C VAL A 315 -19.25 -21.78 6.27
N ALA A 316 -18.94 -20.51 6.05
CA ALA A 316 -19.91 -19.44 5.84
C ALA A 316 -20.01 -19.13 4.34
N TRP A 317 -21.22 -19.13 3.80
CA TRP A 317 -21.53 -18.72 2.44
C TRP A 317 -22.29 -17.39 2.45
N PHE A 318 -21.82 -16.40 1.69
CA PHE A 318 -22.44 -15.06 1.63
C PHE A 318 -22.01 -14.31 0.36
N CYS A 319 -22.77 -13.28 -0.03
CA CYS A 319 -22.41 -12.36 -1.11
C CYS A 319 -21.88 -11.04 -0.54
N LEU A 320 -21.00 -10.35 -1.29
CA LEU A 320 -20.51 -9.00 -0.95
C LEU A 320 -20.78 -8.05 -2.12
N PRO A 321 -21.75 -7.12 -2.02
CA PRO A 321 -22.13 -6.24 -3.13
C PRO A 321 -20.99 -5.39 -3.70
N LYS A 322 -20.02 -4.93 -2.87
CA LYS A 322 -18.85 -4.18 -3.35
C LYS A 322 -17.79 -5.05 -4.06
N LEU A 323 -17.95 -6.37 -4.06
CA LEU A 323 -17.14 -7.26 -4.90
C LEU A 323 -17.72 -7.31 -6.33
N GLU A 324 -19.05 -7.33 -6.45
CA GLU A 324 -19.77 -7.31 -7.73
C GLU A 324 -19.55 -5.99 -8.50
N SER A 325 -19.43 -4.84 -7.79
CA SER A 325 -19.08 -3.55 -8.39
C SER A 325 -17.60 -3.41 -8.78
N GLY A 326 -16.75 -4.39 -8.44
CA GLY A 326 -15.30 -4.34 -8.69
C GLY A 326 -14.50 -3.38 -7.80
N GLU A 327 -15.15 -2.68 -6.86
CA GLU A 327 -14.49 -1.81 -5.87
C GLU A 327 -13.54 -2.57 -4.94
N VAL A 328 -13.83 -3.86 -4.71
CA VAL A 328 -13.05 -4.73 -3.83
C VAL A 328 -12.50 -5.91 -4.62
N ARG A 329 -11.23 -6.25 -4.36
CA ARG A 329 -10.59 -7.48 -4.86
C ARG A 329 -10.36 -8.45 -3.70
N LEU A 330 -10.85 -9.68 -3.86
CA LEU A 330 -10.72 -10.79 -2.93
C LEU A 330 -10.13 -11.99 -3.68
N ALA A 331 -9.15 -12.66 -3.07
CA ALA A 331 -8.52 -13.86 -3.61
C ALA A 331 -8.77 -15.07 -2.70
N VAL A 332 -8.72 -16.27 -3.28
CA VAL A 332 -8.77 -17.52 -2.50
C VAL A 332 -7.50 -17.63 -1.65
N GLY A 333 -7.67 -17.88 -0.35
CA GLY A 333 -6.64 -17.81 0.68
C GLY A 333 -6.56 -16.48 1.45
N ASP A 334 -7.31 -15.44 1.04
CA ASP A 334 -7.46 -14.21 1.84
C ASP A 334 -8.17 -14.50 3.17
N GLU A 335 -7.92 -13.68 4.19
CA GLU A 335 -8.51 -13.84 5.51
C GLU A 335 -9.57 -12.76 5.76
N LEU A 336 -10.78 -13.20 6.11
CA LEU A 336 -11.88 -12.33 6.51
C LEU A 336 -12.27 -12.65 7.94
N ARG A 337 -12.65 -11.61 8.68
CA ARG A 337 -13.20 -11.73 10.03
C ARG A 337 -14.69 -11.47 9.96
N LEU A 338 -15.48 -12.47 10.32
CA LEU A 338 -16.91 -12.32 10.53
C LEU A 338 -17.16 -11.86 11.97
N LYS A 339 -18.04 -10.88 12.14
CA LYS A 339 -18.50 -10.37 13.43
C LYS A 339 -20.02 -10.42 13.50
N TYR A 340 -20.55 -10.76 14.65
CA TYR A 340 -21.96 -10.64 14.98
C TYR A 340 -22.13 -9.87 16.27
N ASN A 341 -22.80 -8.71 16.20
CA ASN A 341 -23.06 -7.80 17.33
C ASN A 341 -24.57 -7.57 17.55
N GLY A 342 -25.44 -8.38 16.93
CA GLY A 342 -26.89 -8.25 17.09
C GLY A 342 -27.41 -8.79 18.43
N GLY A 343 -28.63 -8.39 18.81
CA GLY A 343 -29.19 -8.73 20.13
C GLY A 343 -29.64 -10.18 20.34
N LEU A 344 -29.63 -11.04 19.31
CA LEU A 344 -30.16 -12.41 19.38
C LEU A 344 -29.14 -13.44 19.90
N HIS A 345 -27.87 -13.06 20.02
CA HIS A 345 -26.79 -13.90 20.58
C HIS A 345 -25.75 -13.01 21.25
N LYS A 346 -24.83 -13.61 22.02
CA LYS A 346 -23.67 -12.88 22.55
C LYS A 346 -22.80 -12.36 21.40
N PRO A 347 -22.12 -11.21 21.56
CA PRO A 347 -21.14 -10.74 20.59
C PRO A 347 -20.14 -11.85 20.24
N TRP A 348 -19.93 -12.08 18.96
CA TRP A 348 -19.09 -13.15 18.43
C TRP A 348 -18.22 -12.62 17.30
N GLU A 349 -16.96 -13.06 17.24
CA GLU A 349 -16.09 -12.86 16.08
C GLU A 349 -15.36 -14.16 15.72
N GLY A 350 -15.11 -14.36 14.43
CA GLY A 350 -14.42 -15.53 13.90
C GLY A 350 -13.62 -15.22 12.64
N ASP A 351 -12.32 -15.53 12.67
CA ASP A 351 -11.44 -15.45 11.51
C ASP A 351 -11.61 -16.71 10.63
N GLY A 352 -11.70 -16.50 9.31
CA GLY A 352 -11.75 -17.57 8.32
C GLY A 352 -10.93 -17.25 7.07
N HIS A 353 -10.68 -18.26 6.24
CA HIS A 353 -10.00 -18.10 4.95
C HIS A 353 -10.97 -18.32 3.78
N VAL A 354 -10.85 -17.50 2.74
CA VAL A 354 -11.66 -17.64 1.53
C VAL A 354 -11.27 -18.92 0.82
N ILE A 355 -12.24 -19.82 0.61
CA ILE A 355 -12.10 -21.08 -0.14
C ILE A 355 -12.78 -21.02 -1.52
N LYS A 356 -13.71 -20.10 -1.72
CA LYS A 356 -14.34 -19.81 -3.02
C LYS A 356 -14.62 -18.32 -3.17
N ILE A 357 -14.33 -17.79 -4.36
CA ILE A 357 -14.73 -16.45 -4.80
C ILE A 357 -15.87 -16.57 -5.84
N PRO A 358 -16.63 -15.49 -6.09
CA PRO A 358 -17.64 -15.45 -7.14
C PRO A 358 -17.10 -15.82 -8.52
N ASN A 359 -17.91 -16.51 -9.30
CA ASN A 359 -17.60 -16.94 -10.65
C ASN A 359 -18.89 -17.07 -11.49
N ASN A 360 -18.75 -17.42 -12.77
CA ASN A 360 -19.85 -17.54 -13.73
C ASN A 360 -20.96 -18.57 -13.36
N VAL A 361 -20.84 -19.27 -12.22
CA VAL A 361 -21.79 -20.28 -11.73
C VAL A 361 -22.45 -19.85 -10.41
N SER A 362 -21.83 -18.94 -9.64
CA SER A 362 -22.30 -18.58 -8.29
C SER A 362 -21.62 -17.32 -7.76
N ASP A 363 -22.42 -16.38 -7.27
CA ASP A 363 -21.98 -15.12 -6.65
C ASP A 363 -21.65 -15.24 -5.14
N GLU A 364 -21.79 -16.45 -4.56
CA GLU A 364 -21.46 -16.70 -3.15
C GLU A 364 -19.94 -16.86 -2.94
N ILE A 365 -19.38 -16.06 -2.03
CA ILE A 365 -18.08 -16.30 -1.39
C ILE A 365 -18.23 -17.43 -0.39
N GLY A 366 -17.26 -18.35 -0.38
CA GLY A 366 -17.13 -19.39 0.65
C GLY A 366 -15.98 -19.06 1.59
N LEU A 367 -16.24 -19.00 2.90
CA LEU A 367 -15.26 -18.71 3.94
C LEU A 367 -15.18 -19.89 4.92
N GLU A 368 -14.05 -20.59 4.96
CA GLU A 368 -13.79 -21.65 5.96
C GLU A 368 -13.27 -21.03 7.27
N LEU A 369 -13.99 -21.23 8.37
CA LEU A 369 -13.59 -20.72 9.68
C LEU A 369 -12.38 -21.49 10.26
N ARG A 370 -11.51 -20.77 10.98
CA ARG A 370 -10.37 -21.35 11.69
C ARG A 370 -10.78 -22.17 12.92
N ARG A 371 -11.93 -21.85 13.53
CA ARG A 371 -12.49 -22.54 14.70
C ARG A 371 -13.98 -22.73 14.49
N SER A 372 -14.47 -23.93 14.80
CA SER A 372 -15.89 -24.29 14.70
C SER A 372 -16.66 -24.06 16.02
N GLU A 373 -15.96 -23.78 17.12
CA GLU A 373 -16.55 -23.58 18.45
C GLU A 373 -17.25 -22.21 18.58
N GLY A 374 -18.42 -22.21 19.22
CA GLY A 374 -19.16 -20.97 19.54
C GLY A 374 -19.76 -20.23 18.33
N VAL A 375 -19.69 -20.80 17.12
CA VAL A 375 -20.25 -20.21 15.90
C VAL A 375 -21.78 -20.16 16.01
N PRO A 376 -22.43 -18.99 15.89
CA PRO A 376 -23.88 -18.87 16.01
C PRO A 376 -24.61 -19.33 14.73
N THR A 377 -24.67 -20.64 14.50
CA THR A 377 -25.20 -21.23 13.24
C THR A 377 -26.70 -21.03 13.02
N GLU A 378 -27.47 -20.81 14.09
CA GLU A 378 -28.90 -20.52 14.03
C GLU A 378 -29.21 -19.10 13.51
N ILE A 379 -28.19 -18.23 13.45
CA ILE A 379 -28.32 -16.85 13.01
C ILE A 379 -27.76 -16.71 11.59
N THR A 380 -28.54 -16.06 10.75
CA THR A 380 -28.26 -15.93 9.31
C THR A 380 -28.16 -14.49 8.83
N HIS A 381 -28.43 -13.49 9.68
CA HIS A 381 -28.50 -12.07 9.29
C HIS A 381 -27.79 -11.16 10.30
N GLY A 382 -27.40 -9.96 9.87
CA GLY A 382 -26.79 -8.94 10.74
C GLY A 382 -25.31 -9.19 11.06
N TYR A 383 -24.61 -9.92 10.18
CA TYR A 383 -23.17 -10.09 10.28
C TYR A 383 -22.43 -8.91 9.64
N THR A 384 -21.19 -8.70 10.08
CA THR A 384 -20.23 -7.78 9.46
C THR A 384 -19.01 -8.58 9.03
N ALA A 385 -18.48 -8.32 7.84
CA ALA A 385 -17.21 -8.89 7.36
C ALA A 385 -16.15 -7.80 7.25
N ASP A 386 -15.07 -7.97 7.99
CA ASP A 386 -13.86 -7.17 7.91
C ASP A 386 -12.78 -7.90 7.09
N PHE A 387 -12.02 -7.15 6.29
CA PHE A 387 -10.86 -7.68 5.57
C PHE A 387 -9.65 -7.66 6.50
N VAL A 388 -9.09 -8.84 6.82
CA VAL A 388 -7.97 -8.93 7.75
C VAL A 388 -6.67 -8.60 7.00
N TRP A 389 -6.22 -7.36 7.16
CA TRP A 389 -4.94 -6.91 6.63
C TRP A 389 -3.75 -7.68 7.25
N LYS A 390 -2.69 -7.89 6.46
CA LYS A 390 -1.48 -8.60 6.89
C LYS A 390 -0.24 -7.84 6.42
N SER A 391 0.55 -7.39 7.39
CA SER A 391 1.86 -6.75 7.17
C SER A 391 2.93 -7.65 6.55
N THR A 392 2.70 -8.96 6.40
CA THR A 392 3.73 -9.98 6.17
C THR A 392 4.60 -9.75 4.92
N SER A 393 4.07 -9.17 3.84
CA SER A 393 4.87 -8.77 2.67
C SER A 393 5.80 -7.62 3.01
N PHE A 394 5.24 -6.53 3.55
CA PHE A 394 5.95 -5.32 3.95
C PHE A 394 7.01 -5.59 5.03
N ASP A 395 6.69 -6.40 6.05
CA ASP A 395 7.63 -6.82 7.10
C ASP A 395 8.85 -7.55 6.51
N ARG A 396 8.63 -8.40 5.49
CA ARG A 396 9.71 -9.14 4.82
C ARG A 396 10.55 -8.22 3.94
N MET A 397 9.95 -7.24 3.26
CA MET A 397 10.69 -6.21 2.51
C MET A 397 11.56 -5.35 3.45
N GLN A 398 11.01 -4.86 4.56
CA GLN A 398 11.74 -4.10 5.58
C GLN A 398 12.89 -4.92 6.20
N LEU A 399 12.62 -6.20 6.54
CA LEU A 399 13.63 -7.10 7.05
C LEU A 399 14.74 -7.36 6.03
N ALA A 400 14.40 -7.54 4.74
CA ALA A 400 15.38 -7.74 3.70
C ALA A 400 16.31 -6.53 3.51
N MET A 401 15.75 -5.32 3.45
CA MET A 401 16.56 -4.09 3.38
C MET A 401 17.47 -3.94 4.61
N LYS A 402 16.96 -4.23 5.81
CA LYS A 402 17.78 -4.26 7.03
C LYS A 402 18.88 -5.31 6.98
N THR A 403 18.62 -6.50 6.43
CA THR A 403 19.63 -7.56 6.27
C THR A 403 20.68 -7.17 5.23
N PHE A 404 20.30 -6.48 4.14
CA PHE A 404 21.22 -5.94 3.14
C PHE A 404 22.16 -4.88 3.73
N ALA A 405 21.66 -4.02 4.62
CA ALA A 405 22.47 -3.00 5.30
C ALA A 405 23.39 -3.56 6.42
N VAL A 406 22.94 -4.59 7.15
CA VAL A 406 23.60 -5.03 8.40
C VAL A 406 24.41 -6.34 8.26
N ASP A 407 24.03 -7.28 7.38
CA ASP A 407 24.77 -8.53 7.16
C ASP A 407 25.58 -8.47 5.86
N GLU A 408 26.89 -8.23 5.98
CA GLU A 408 27.86 -8.31 4.87
C GLU A 408 27.87 -9.68 4.15
N LYS A 409 27.31 -10.73 4.76
CA LYS A 409 27.23 -12.09 4.19
C LYS A 409 25.85 -12.39 3.58
N SER A 410 24.99 -11.37 3.45
CA SER A 410 23.68 -11.44 2.79
C SER A 410 23.80 -11.52 1.26
N VAL A 411 24.79 -10.84 0.67
CA VAL A 411 25.13 -10.89 -0.76
C VAL A 411 26.65 -10.93 -0.96
N SER A 412 27.12 -11.23 -2.17
CA SER A 412 28.54 -11.04 -2.52
C SER A 412 28.86 -9.55 -2.73
N GLY A 413 30.08 -9.13 -2.40
CA GLY A 413 30.51 -7.73 -2.58
C GLY A 413 30.34 -7.19 -4.01
N TYR A 414 30.53 -8.04 -5.03
CA TYR A 414 30.24 -7.65 -6.42
C TYR A 414 28.76 -7.31 -6.64
N ILE A 415 27.85 -8.13 -6.10
CA ILE A 415 26.40 -7.90 -6.20
C ILE A 415 26.01 -6.68 -5.37
N TYR A 416 26.51 -6.55 -4.13
CA TYR A 416 26.31 -5.38 -3.26
C TYR A 416 26.58 -4.06 -3.99
N HIS A 417 27.81 -3.89 -4.48
CA HIS A 417 28.23 -2.69 -5.20
C HIS A 417 27.45 -2.48 -6.51
N LYS A 418 27.14 -3.54 -7.27
CA LYS A 418 26.32 -3.41 -8.49
C LYS A 418 24.86 -3.03 -8.22
N LEU A 419 24.27 -3.45 -7.10
CA LEU A 419 22.91 -3.03 -6.71
C LEU A 419 22.87 -1.57 -6.27
N LEU A 420 23.94 -1.07 -5.62
CA LEU A 420 24.07 0.34 -5.24
C LEU A 420 24.50 1.27 -6.39
N GLY A 421 24.62 0.76 -7.62
CA GLY A 421 25.03 1.54 -8.80
C GLY A 421 26.54 1.82 -8.90
N HIS A 422 27.39 1.22 -8.06
CA HIS A 422 28.83 1.51 -8.06
C HIS A 422 29.52 0.99 -9.34
N GLU A 423 30.45 1.79 -9.86
CA GLU A 423 31.35 1.35 -10.92
C GLU A 423 32.26 0.24 -10.43
N LEU A 424 32.34 -0.85 -11.20
CA LEU A 424 33.18 -2.02 -10.93
C LEU A 424 33.57 -2.66 -12.25
N GLU A 425 34.80 -3.16 -12.33
CA GLU A 425 35.27 -3.98 -13.44
C GLU A 425 34.40 -5.25 -13.61
N PRO A 426 34.04 -5.63 -14.85
CA PRO A 426 33.21 -6.81 -15.09
C PRO A 426 33.86 -8.12 -14.61
N GLN A 427 33.28 -8.75 -13.58
CA GLN A 427 33.77 -10.04 -13.07
C GLN A 427 33.25 -11.21 -13.92
N VAL A 428 34.17 -12.09 -14.34
CA VAL A 428 33.86 -13.35 -15.03
C VAL A 428 33.99 -14.53 -14.07
N LEU A 429 32.94 -15.35 -13.99
CA LEU A 429 32.95 -16.61 -13.24
C LEU A 429 33.68 -17.69 -14.05
N ARG A 430 34.71 -18.29 -13.44
CA ARG A 430 35.41 -19.46 -14.01
C ARG A 430 34.54 -20.70 -13.81
N THR A 431 34.03 -21.27 -14.91
CA THR A 431 33.21 -22.48 -14.91
C THR A 431 33.51 -23.35 -16.15
N GLN A 432 33.32 -24.66 -16.05
CA GLN A 432 33.48 -25.58 -17.19
C GLN A 432 32.18 -25.62 -18.00
N MET A 433 32.14 -24.93 -19.14
CA MET A 433 30.91 -24.81 -19.94
C MET A 433 30.33 -26.18 -20.37
N PRO A 434 29.01 -26.38 -20.31
CA PRO A 434 28.37 -27.63 -20.73
C PRO A 434 28.49 -27.82 -22.25
N LYS A 435 28.54 -29.08 -22.70
CA LYS A 435 28.61 -29.42 -24.13
C LYS A 435 27.32 -29.13 -24.92
N ARG A 436 26.17 -29.09 -24.24
CA ARG A 436 24.83 -28.80 -24.79
C ARG A 436 24.12 -27.82 -23.85
N PHE A 437 23.56 -26.76 -24.41
CA PHE A 437 22.84 -25.73 -23.63
C PHE A 437 21.37 -26.05 -23.43
N SER A 438 20.74 -26.78 -24.34
CA SER A 438 19.37 -27.30 -24.17
C SER A 438 19.33 -28.33 -23.05
N ALA A 439 18.46 -28.12 -22.06
CA ALA A 439 18.24 -29.05 -20.96
C ALA A 439 17.35 -30.24 -21.40
N PRO A 440 17.48 -31.43 -20.78
CA PRO A 440 16.59 -32.55 -21.05
C PRO A 440 15.13 -32.20 -20.72
N GLY A 441 14.17 -32.81 -21.43
CA GLY A 441 12.74 -32.58 -21.21
C GLY A 441 12.18 -31.22 -21.65
N LEU A 442 13.04 -30.31 -22.13
CA LEU A 442 12.64 -29.00 -22.66
C LEU A 442 12.86 -28.90 -24.18
N PRO A 443 12.19 -27.96 -24.86
CA PRO A 443 12.45 -27.66 -26.27
C PRO A 443 13.91 -27.26 -26.54
N GLU A 444 14.38 -27.50 -27.76
CA GLU A 444 15.70 -27.02 -28.20
C GLU A 444 15.78 -25.49 -28.16
N LEU A 445 16.89 -24.99 -27.64
CA LEU A 445 17.12 -23.55 -27.52
C LEU A 445 17.57 -22.96 -28.87
N ASN A 446 16.99 -21.82 -29.23
CA ASN A 446 17.45 -21.06 -30.39
C ASN A 446 18.77 -20.32 -30.08
N HIS A 447 19.37 -19.68 -31.09
CA HIS A 447 20.66 -19.00 -30.95
C HIS A 447 20.70 -17.91 -29.86
N SER A 448 19.65 -17.08 -29.72
CA SER A 448 19.62 -16.03 -28.71
C SER A 448 19.46 -16.60 -27.30
N GLN A 449 18.66 -17.66 -27.15
CA GLN A 449 18.48 -18.37 -25.87
C GLN A 449 19.77 -19.09 -25.45
N MET A 450 20.46 -19.78 -26.37
CA MET A 450 21.77 -20.38 -26.11
C MET A 450 22.82 -19.33 -25.72
N TYR A 451 22.83 -18.17 -26.38
CA TYR A 451 23.70 -17.06 -26.02
C TYR A 451 23.39 -16.53 -24.60
N ALA A 452 22.12 -16.38 -24.24
CA ALA A 452 21.68 -15.98 -22.91
C ALA A 452 22.16 -16.97 -21.83
N VAL A 453 21.90 -18.28 -22.01
CA VAL A 453 22.40 -19.33 -21.10
C VAL A 453 23.91 -19.25 -20.95
N LYS A 454 24.65 -19.17 -22.07
CA LYS A 454 26.11 -19.08 -22.07
C LYS A 454 26.61 -17.85 -21.30
N SER A 455 26.05 -16.67 -21.53
CA SER A 455 26.43 -15.43 -20.85
C SER A 455 26.17 -15.50 -19.34
N VAL A 456 25.01 -16.03 -18.94
CA VAL A 456 24.58 -16.13 -17.53
C VAL A 456 25.53 -16.99 -16.71
N LEU A 457 25.90 -18.18 -17.22
CA LEU A 457 26.77 -19.12 -16.50
C LEU A 457 28.15 -18.52 -16.18
N GLN A 458 28.58 -17.50 -16.91
CA GLN A 458 29.88 -16.84 -16.77
C GLN A 458 29.84 -15.51 -16.01
N LYS A 459 28.69 -15.05 -15.50
CA LYS A 459 28.52 -13.74 -14.84
C LYS A 459 27.86 -13.86 -13.46
N PRO A 460 28.30 -13.09 -12.44
CA PRO A 460 27.67 -13.05 -11.12
C PRO A 460 26.36 -12.26 -11.09
N LEU A 461 26.12 -11.36 -12.05
CA LEU A 461 24.84 -10.68 -12.23
C LEU A 461 24.49 -10.70 -13.72
N SER A 462 23.25 -11.02 -14.06
CA SER A 462 22.75 -11.00 -15.43
C SER A 462 21.29 -10.56 -15.48
N LEU A 463 20.97 -9.72 -16.47
CA LEU A 463 19.61 -9.35 -16.83
C LEU A 463 19.26 -10.05 -18.15
N ILE A 464 18.07 -10.65 -18.23
CA ILE A 464 17.50 -11.19 -19.46
C ILE A 464 16.19 -10.46 -19.75
N GLN A 465 16.16 -9.67 -20.82
CA GLN A 465 14.92 -9.18 -21.39
C GLN A 465 14.36 -10.20 -22.38
N GLY A 466 13.07 -10.48 -22.32
CA GLY A 466 12.38 -11.31 -23.31
C GLY A 466 10.93 -10.87 -23.54
N PRO A 467 10.61 -10.30 -24.73
CA PRO A 467 9.24 -10.00 -25.12
C PRO A 467 8.28 -11.20 -25.00
N PRO A 468 6.95 -10.97 -24.96
CA PRO A 468 5.95 -12.04 -24.97
C PRO A 468 6.20 -13.08 -26.07
N GLY A 469 6.04 -14.36 -25.75
CA GLY A 469 6.24 -15.47 -26.69
C GLY A 469 7.70 -15.88 -26.97
N THR A 470 8.72 -15.14 -26.53
CA THR A 470 10.14 -15.43 -26.83
C THR A 470 10.76 -16.61 -26.06
N GLY A 471 9.97 -17.32 -25.25
CA GLY A 471 10.43 -18.49 -24.49
C GLY A 471 11.28 -18.16 -23.26
N LYS A 472 11.04 -17.02 -22.59
CA LYS A 472 11.68 -16.64 -21.31
C LYS A 472 11.74 -17.81 -20.34
N THR A 473 10.60 -18.37 -19.95
CA THR A 473 10.49 -19.45 -18.95
C THR A 473 11.25 -20.73 -19.34
N VAL A 474 11.33 -21.07 -20.64
CA VAL A 474 12.13 -22.21 -21.13
C VAL A 474 13.63 -21.92 -20.99
N THR A 475 14.03 -20.68 -21.24
CA THR A 475 15.40 -20.19 -21.05
C THR A 475 15.75 -20.17 -19.55
N SER A 476 14.87 -19.63 -18.70
CA SER A 476 14.99 -19.64 -17.23
C SER A 476 15.17 -21.06 -16.69
N ALA A 477 14.31 -22.01 -17.09
CA ALA A 477 14.41 -23.40 -16.65
C ALA A 477 15.70 -24.08 -17.12
N SER A 478 16.17 -23.78 -18.35
CA SER A 478 17.45 -24.29 -18.85
C SER A 478 18.65 -23.70 -18.08
N ILE A 479 18.60 -22.42 -17.72
CA ILE A 479 19.58 -21.75 -16.87
C ILE A 479 19.63 -22.42 -15.49
N VAL A 480 18.47 -22.60 -14.84
CA VAL A 480 18.36 -23.27 -13.53
C VAL A 480 18.95 -24.68 -13.58
N TYR A 481 18.67 -25.46 -14.63
CA TYR A 481 19.23 -26.79 -14.81
C TYR A 481 20.76 -26.81 -14.81
N HIS A 482 21.41 -25.96 -15.61
CA HIS A 482 22.86 -25.90 -15.62
C HIS A 482 23.41 -25.38 -14.29
N LEU A 483 22.80 -24.34 -13.71
CA LEU A 483 23.24 -23.79 -12.43
C LEU A 483 23.19 -24.82 -11.28
N ALA A 484 22.13 -25.65 -11.23
CA ALA A 484 21.97 -26.72 -10.24
C ALA A 484 22.88 -27.93 -10.47
N LYS A 485 23.32 -28.20 -11.72
CA LYS A 485 24.29 -29.26 -12.02
C LYS A 485 25.74 -28.82 -11.90
N MET A 486 26.04 -27.54 -12.04
CA MET A 486 27.41 -27.00 -12.05
C MET A 486 27.88 -26.48 -10.70
N ASN A 487 26.98 -25.96 -9.86
CA ASN A 487 27.32 -25.40 -8.55
C ASN A 487 26.86 -26.34 -7.42
N PRO A 488 27.63 -26.45 -6.31
CA PRO A 488 27.15 -27.11 -5.11
C PRO A 488 26.11 -26.22 -4.37
N GLY A 489 25.05 -26.86 -3.87
CA GLY A 489 23.95 -26.21 -3.13
C GLY A 489 22.70 -25.98 -3.97
N GLN A 490 21.61 -25.61 -3.31
CA GLN A 490 20.31 -25.39 -3.94
C GLN A 490 20.28 -24.11 -4.78
N VAL A 491 19.57 -24.13 -5.91
CA VAL A 491 19.18 -22.92 -6.64
C VAL A 491 17.85 -22.41 -6.08
N LEU A 492 17.79 -21.12 -5.73
CA LEU A 492 16.53 -20.45 -5.40
C LEU A 492 15.90 -19.87 -6.67
N VAL A 493 14.63 -20.16 -6.87
CA VAL A 493 13.85 -19.66 -8.01
C VAL A 493 12.64 -18.89 -7.48
N CYS A 494 12.51 -17.64 -7.91
CA CYS A 494 11.48 -16.71 -7.47
C CYS A 494 10.75 -16.07 -8.65
N ALA A 495 9.54 -15.59 -8.39
CA ALA A 495 8.80 -14.62 -9.20
C ALA A 495 7.77 -13.91 -8.29
N PRO A 496 7.28 -12.70 -8.61
CA PRO A 496 6.30 -12.01 -7.77
C PRO A 496 4.95 -12.76 -7.71
N SER A 497 4.45 -13.27 -8.84
CA SER A 497 3.16 -13.95 -8.91
C SER A 497 3.26 -15.48 -8.75
N ASN A 498 2.29 -16.08 -8.04
CA ASN A 498 2.25 -17.54 -7.86
C ASN A 498 2.14 -18.29 -9.20
N VAL A 499 1.41 -17.74 -10.18
CA VAL A 499 1.23 -18.36 -11.51
C VAL A 499 2.56 -18.44 -12.26
N ALA A 500 3.38 -17.39 -12.22
CA ALA A 500 4.70 -17.40 -12.85
C ALA A 500 5.63 -18.44 -12.20
N VAL A 501 5.64 -18.54 -10.87
CA VAL A 501 6.44 -19.56 -10.16
C VAL A 501 5.94 -20.98 -10.49
N ASP A 502 4.63 -21.21 -10.56
CA ASP A 502 4.07 -22.53 -10.86
C ASP A 502 4.43 -22.98 -12.29
N GLN A 503 4.30 -22.08 -13.29
CA GLN A 503 4.75 -22.32 -14.66
C GLN A 503 6.23 -22.65 -14.75
N LEU A 504 7.09 -21.90 -14.04
CA LEU A 504 8.53 -22.14 -14.03
C LEU A 504 8.88 -23.43 -13.28
N THR A 505 8.17 -23.75 -12.20
CA THR A 505 8.30 -25.01 -11.43
C THR A 505 8.02 -26.22 -12.31
N GLU A 506 6.95 -26.18 -13.11
CA GLU A 506 6.60 -27.24 -14.07
C GLU A 506 7.74 -27.48 -15.09
N LYS A 507 8.28 -26.41 -15.68
CA LYS A 507 9.39 -26.53 -16.66
C LYS A 507 10.70 -27.00 -16.04
N ILE A 508 11.02 -26.58 -14.81
CA ILE A 508 12.21 -27.07 -14.11
C ILE A 508 12.04 -28.56 -13.75
N HIS A 509 10.85 -28.97 -13.30
CA HIS A 509 10.56 -30.38 -12.98
C HIS A 509 10.72 -31.30 -14.20
N ALA A 510 10.28 -30.86 -15.38
CA ALA A 510 10.45 -31.60 -16.64
C ALA A 510 11.92 -31.94 -16.98
N THR A 511 12.90 -31.21 -16.41
CA THR A 511 14.34 -31.51 -16.58
C THR A 511 14.87 -32.67 -15.72
N GLY A 512 14.02 -33.25 -14.84
CA GLY A 512 14.40 -34.34 -13.93
C GLY A 512 15.15 -33.89 -12.67
N LEU A 513 15.12 -32.59 -12.33
CA LEU A 513 15.63 -32.07 -11.07
C LEU A 513 14.67 -32.35 -9.91
N LYS A 514 15.21 -32.43 -8.69
CA LYS A 514 14.44 -32.46 -7.45
C LYS A 514 13.95 -31.05 -7.11
N VAL A 515 12.71 -30.75 -7.47
CA VAL A 515 12.09 -29.44 -7.25
C VAL A 515 11.18 -29.47 -6.03
N VAL A 516 11.26 -28.43 -5.20
CA VAL A 516 10.33 -28.20 -4.08
C VAL A 516 9.66 -26.84 -4.25
N ARG A 517 8.32 -26.84 -4.35
CA ARG A 517 7.52 -25.61 -4.42
C ARG A 517 7.10 -25.18 -3.01
N LEU A 518 7.62 -24.07 -2.52
CA LEU A 518 7.21 -23.48 -1.26
C LEU A 518 6.06 -22.50 -1.47
N SER A 519 4.91 -22.81 -0.88
CA SER A 519 3.73 -21.94 -0.81
C SER A 519 3.55 -21.36 0.60
N ALA A 520 2.86 -20.22 0.68
CA ALA A 520 2.41 -19.66 1.96
C ALA A 520 1.31 -20.56 2.57
N LYS A 521 1.25 -20.65 3.90
CA LYS A 521 0.32 -21.56 4.60
C LYS A 521 -1.15 -21.33 4.29
N SER A 522 -1.56 -20.07 4.06
CA SER A 522 -2.92 -19.73 3.61
C SER A 522 -3.28 -20.23 2.21
N ARG A 523 -2.31 -20.78 1.46
CA ARG A 523 -2.47 -21.33 0.11
C ARG A 523 -2.24 -22.85 0.04
N GLU A 524 -2.02 -23.53 1.17
CA GLU A 524 -1.80 -24.99 1.21
C GLU A 524 -3.09 -25.78 0.88
N ALA A 525 -4.26 -25.16 0.94
CA ALA A 525 -5.54 -25.75 0.52
C ALA A 525 -5.92 -25.48 -0.96
N LEU A 526 -5.06 -24.79 -1.72
CA LEU A 526 -5.33 -24.46 -3.12
C LEU A 526 -4.73 -25.52 -4.05
N ASP A 527 -5.52 -25.98 -5.01
CA ASP A 527 -5.01 -26.85 -6.07
C ASP A 527 -4.21 -26.04 -7.12
N SER A 528 -3.24 -26.70 -7.75
CA SER A 528 -2.34 -26.17 -8.77
C SER A 528 -1.78 -27.32 -9.59
N SER A 529 -1.40 -27.07 -10.85
CA SER A 529 -0.75 -28.07 -11.70
C SER A 529 0.55 -28.65 -11.11
N VAL A 530 1.16 -27.94 -10.16
CA VAL A 530 2.37 -28.36 -9.43
C VAL A 530 2.11 -28.70 -7.96
N SER A 531 0.86 -28.97 -7.56
CA SER A 531 0.47 -29.28 -6.18
C SER A 531 1.28 -30.44 -5.59
N PHE A 532 1.53 -31.50 -6.36
CA PHE A 532 2.38 -32.64 -5.99
C PHE A 532 3.86 -32.29 -5.71
N LEU A 533 4.35 -31.16 -6.23
CA LEU A 533 5.70 -30.65 -5.95
C LEU A 533 5.75 -29.73 -4.73
N THR A 534 4.60 -29.38 -4.13
CA THR A 534 4.59 -28.47 -2.99
C THR A 534 5.15 -29.09 -1.72
N LEU A 535 5.84 -28.31 -0.90
CA LEU A 535 6.48 -28.80 0.33
C LEU A 535 5.48 -29.53 1.24
N HIS A 536 4.27 -28.98 1.43
CA HIS A 536 3.26 -29.59 2.30
C HIS A 536 2.75 -30.94 1.75
N GLN A 537 2.55 -31.09 0.43
CA GLN A 537 2.22 -32.38 -0.19
C GLN A 537 3.40 -33.37 -0.14
N GLN A 538 4.64 -32.92 -0.37
CA GLN A 538 5.80 -33.80 -0.25
C GLN A 538 5.97 -34.31 1.20
N VAL A 539 5.73 -33.46 2.20
CA VAL A 539 5.71 -33.85 3.63
C VAL A 539 4.55 -34.81 3.92
N ALA A 540 3.35 -34.53 3.42
CA ALA A 540 2.17 -35.37 3.65
C ALA A 540 2.32 -36.77 3.03
N ASN A 541 2.95 -36.87 1.88
CA ASN A 541 3.20 -38.14 1.18
C ASN A 541 4.53 -38.82 1.56
N ASN A 542 5.30 -38.27 2.50
CA ASN A 542 6.60 -38.84 2.87
C ASN A 542 6.44 -40.09 3.76
N THR A 543 6.69 -41.26 3.19
CA THR A 543 6.58 -42.56 3.85
C THR A 543 7.75 -42.90 4.78
N THR A 544 8.86 -42.14 4.79
CA THR A 544 10.00 -42.44 5.67
C THR A 544 9.71 -42.13 7.14
N HIS A 545 8.85 -41.15 7.41
CA HIS A 545 8.47 -40.71 8.76
C HIS A 545 7.19 -41.41 9.24
N VAL A 546 7.29 -42.70 9.61
CA VAL A 546 6.15 -43.53 10.01
C VAL A 546 5.34 -42.96 11.18
N GLU A 547 5.97 -42.32 12.18
CA GLU A 547 5.25 -41.66 13.28
C GLU A 547 4.49 -40.41 12.81
N LEU A 548 5.06 -39.65 11.87
CA LEU A 548 4.38 -38.49 11.27
C LEU A 548 3.14 -38.93 10.49
N GLN A 549 3.24 -40.01 9.71
CA GLN A 549 2.10 -40.56 8.96
C GLN A 549 0.95 -40.99 9.88
N LYS A 550 1.25 -41.65 11.01
CA LYS A 550 0.23 -41.99 12.02
C LYS A 550 -0.44 -40.74 12.59
N LEU A 551 0.31 -39.67 12.84
CA LEU A 551 -0.24 -38.41 13.35
C LEU A 551 -1.05 -37.64 12.29
N ILE A 552 -0.67 -37.70 11.01
CA ILE A 552 -1.46 -37.17 9.90
C ILE A 552 -2.79 -37.91 9.80
N GLN A 553 -2.76 -39.25 9.78
CA GLN A 553 -3.96 -40.08 9.74
C GLN A 553 -4.89 -39.79 10.93
N LEU A 554 -4.36 -39.82 12.15
CA LEU A 554 -5.12 -39.54 13.37
C LEU A 554 -5.78 -38.15 13.33
N LYS A 555 -5.06 -37.14 12.83
CA LYS A 555 -5.59 -35.77 12.67
C LYS A 555 -6.68 -35.67 11.59
N ASN A 556 -6.57 -36.44 10.52
CA ASN A 556 -7.59 -36.48 9.47
C ASN A 556 -8.85 -37.23 9.94
N GLU A 557 -8.71 -38.25 10.78
CA GLU A 557 -9.82 -39.04 11.33
C GLU A 557 -10.54 -38.31 12.48
N GLN A 558 -9.81 -37.58 13.34
CA GLN A 558 -10.35 -36.93 14.55
C GLN A 558 -10.54 -35.42 14.41
N GLY A 559 -10.07 -34.80 13.32
CA GLY A 559 -10.04 -33.35 13.10
C GLY A 559 -8.97 -32.61 13.91
N GLU A 560 -8.77 -33.01 15.17
CA GLU A 560 -7.80 -32.43 16.11
C GLU A 560 -6.84 -33.49 16.68
N LEU A 561 -5.79 -33.02 17.36
CA LEU A 561 -4.81 -33.87 18.05
C LEU A 561 -4.70 -33.46 19.53
N SER A 562 -4.31 -34.40 20.39
CA SER A 562 -3.99 -34.09 21.78
C SER A 562 -2.90 -33.02 21.87
N SER A 563 -2.85 -32.25 22.96
CA SER A 563 -1.85 -31.19 23.13
C SER A 563 -0.40 -31.68 23.11
N ASN A 564 -0.15 -32.96 23.44
CA ASN A 564 1.16 -33.60 23.32
C ASN A 564 1.43 -34.07 21.88
N ASP A 565 0.44 -34.65 21.22
CA ASP A 565 0.59 -35.17 19.85
C ASP A 565 0.68 -34.02 18.83
N GLU A 566 -0.05 -32.92 19.02
CA GLU A 566 0.08 -31.70 18.21
C GLU A 566 1.47 -31.06 18.34
N ARG A 567 2.14 -31.19 19.50
CA ARG A 567 3.55 -30.77 19.68
C ARG A 567 4.50 -31.68 18.91
N LYS A 568 4.34 -33.01 19.03
CA LYS A 568 5.14 -34.01 18.28
C LYS A 568 4.96 -33.85 16.78
N TYR A 569 3.71 -33.75 16.32
CA TYR A 569 3.32 -33.49 14.93
C TYR A 569 4.05 -32.27 14.38
N LYS A 570 3.99 -31.12 15.08
CA LYS A 570 4.70 -29.90 14.67
C LYS A 570 6.22 -30.07 14.65
N ALA A 571 6.81 -30.87 15.53
CA ALA A 571 8.25 -31.15 15.51
C ALA A 571 8.64 -32.04 14.31
N LEU A 572 7.90 -33.12 14.06
CA LEU A 572 8.13 -34.06 12.95
C LEU A 572 7.88 -33.42 11.58
N ILE A 573 6.84 -32.59 11.44
CA ILE A 573 6.62 -31.75 10.24
C ILE A 573 7.85 -30.90 9.96
N ARG A 574 8.34 -30.14 10.95
CA ARG A 574 9.53 -29.26 10.78
C ARG A 574 10.80 -30.04 10.44
N GLN A 575 10.95 -31.26 10.95
CA GLN A 575 12.06 -32.14 10.61
C GLN A 575 11.96 -32.61 9.15
N CYS A 576 10.80 -33.14 8.75
CA CYS A 576 10.53 -33.57 7.38
C CYS A 576 10.65 -32.42 6.37
N GLU A 577 10.12 -31.22 6.69
CA GLU A 577 10.29 -30.00 5.89
C GLU A 577 11.78 -29.68 5.68
N LYS A 578 12.60 -29.73 6.74
CA LYS A 578 14.04 -29.47 6.68
C LYS A 578 14.79 -30.51 5.84
N GLU A 579 14.41 -31.79 5.94
CA GLU A 579 15.03 -32.87 5.16
C GLU A 579 14.71 -32.74 3.66
N ILE A 580 13.44 -32.46 3.30
CA ILE A 580 13.01 -32.25 1.92
C ILE A 580 13.67 -31.01 1.31
N LEU A 581 13.65 -29.87 1.99
CA LEU A 581 14.31 -28.64 1.53
C LEU A 581 15.84 -28.82 1.43
N GLY A 582 16.44 -29.58 2.35
CA GLY A 582 17.86 -29.90 2.33
C GLY A 582 18.29 -30.80 1.16
N ALA A 583 17.40 -31.68 0.70
CA ALA A 583 17.66 -32.66 -0.37
C ALA A 583 17.23 -32.20 -1.79
N ALA A 584 16.63 -31.01 -1.91
CA ALA A 584 16.22 -30.43 -3.18
C ALA A 584 17.43 -29.99 -4.04
N ASP A 585 17.29 -30.05 -5.37
CA ASP A 585 18.19 -29.36 -6.30
C ASP A 585 17.76 -27.88 -6.45
N VAL A 586 16.44 -27.64 -6.43
CA VAL A 586 15.82 -26.33 -6.70
C VAL A 586 14.66 -26.09 -5.74
N ILE A 587 14.61 -24.89 -5.14
CA ILE A 587 13.47 -24.42 -4.34
C ILE A 587 12.79 -23.28 -5.08
N CYS A 588 11.49 -23.45 -5.39
CA CYS A 588 10.66 -22.47 -6.06
C CYS A 588 9.71 -21.80 -5.07
N CYS A 589 9.74 -20.47 -4.94
CA CYS A 589 8.85 -19.70 -4.06
C CYS A 589 8.46 -18.36 -4.71
N THR A 590 7.53 -17.59 -4.15
CA THR A 590 7.39 -16.18 -4.60
C THR A 590 8.51 -15.32 -4.01
N CYS A 591 8.76 -14.11 -4.53
CA CYS A 591 9.78 -13.21 -3.97
C CYS A 591 9.53 -12.93 -2.47
N VAL A 592 8.31 -12.52 -2.10
CA VAL A 592 7.87 -12.46 -0.68
C VAL A 592 8.00 -13.82 0.01
N GLY A 593 7.68 -14.91 -0.69
CA GLY A 593 7.77 -16.29 -0.20
C GLY A 593 9.18 -16.72 0.24
N ALA A 594 10.24 -16.14 -0.33
CA ALA A 594 11.62 -16.42 0.05
C ALA A 594 11.92 -16.06 1.52
N GLY A 595 11.23 -15.06 2.06
CA GLY A 595 11.29 -14.68 3.48
C GLY A 595 10.51 -15.59 4.45
N ASP A 596 10.12 -16.79 4.02
CA ASP A 596 9.45 -17.76 4.90
C ASP A 596 10.44 -18.31 5.97
N PRO A 597 10.04 -18.39 7.26
CA PRO A 597 10.91 -18.89 8.32
C PRO A 597 11.49 -20.30 8.06
N ARG A 598 10.86 -21.13 7.23
CA ARG A 598 11.37 -22.45 6.82
C ARG A 598 12.65 -22.36 5.98
N LEU A 599 12.88 -21.25 5.28
CA LEU A 599 14.09 -20.99 4.49
C LEU A 599 15.19 -20.24 5.26
N SER A 600 14.87 -19.64 6.42
CA SER A 600 15.77 -18.75 7.20
C SER A 600 17.15 -19.31 7.58
N LYS A 601 17.36 -20.63 7.53
CA LYS A 601 18.64 -21.30 7.84
C LYS A 601 19.38 -21.81 6.60
N LEU A 602 18.80 -21.67 5.41
CA LEU A 602 19.42 -22.02 4.14
C LEU A 602 20.15 -20.79 3.58
N LYS A 603 21.19 -21.02 2.77
CA LYS A 603 21.85 -19.98 2.01
C LYS A 603 21.88 -20.34 0.54
N PHE A 604 21.40 -19.43 -0.30
CA PHE A 604 21.24 -19.62 -1.73
C PHE A 604 22.32 -18.86 -2.47
N ARG A 605 23.41 -19.57 -2.81
CA ARG A 605 24.50 -19.02 -3.63
C ARG A 605 23.97 -18.48 -4.96
N THR A 606 22.96 -19.12 -5.51
CA THR A 606 22.43 -18.84 -6.84
C THR A 606 20.94 -18.56 -6.76
N VAL A 607 20.52 -17.41 -7.29
CA VAL A 607 19.13 -16.94 -7.29
C VAL A 607 18.71 -16.57 -8.71
N LEU A 608 17.58 -17.08 -9.17
CA LEU A 608 16.91 -16.59 -10.37
C LEU A 608 15.55 -16.00 -10.00
N ILE A 609 15.27 -14.78 -10.49
CA ILE A 609 13.97 -14.13 -10.35
C ILE A 609 13.39 -13.98 -11.76
N ASP A 610 12.28 -14.66 -12.05
CA ASP A 610 11.52 -14.52 -13.30
C ASP A 610 10.36 -13.52 -13.12
N GLU A 611 9.95 -12.88 -14.22
CA GLU A 611 9.04 -11.72 -14.22
C GLU A 611 9.44 -10.62 -13.19
N ALA A 612 10.75 -10.41 -13.00
CA ALA A 612 11.31 -9.48 -12.03
C ALA A 612 10.90 -8.01 -12.27
N THR A 613 10.49 -7.67 -13.49
CA THR A 613 9.97 -6.33 -13.84
C THR A 613 8.55 -6.05 -13.33
N GLN A 614 7.87 -7.05 -12.74
CA GLN A 614 6.57 -6.89 -12.09
C GLN A 614 6.68 -6.69 -10.56
N ALA A 615 7.89 -6.77 -10.00
CA ALA A 615 8.16 -6.68 -8.56
C ALA A 615 8.80 -5.33 -8.20
N ALA A 616 8.51 -4.81 -7.00
CA ALA A 616 9.25 -3.68 -6.45
C ALA A 616 10.68 -4.09 -6.04
N GLU A 617 11.64 -3.16 -6.03
CA GLU A 617 13.03 -3.47 -5.65
C GLU A 617 13.15 -4.08 -4.24
N PRO A 618 12.46 -3.58 -3.20
CA PRO A 618 12.46 -4.21 -1.87
C PRO A 618 11.88 -5.62 -1.85
N GLU A 619 10.97 -5.97 -2.78
CA GLU A 619 10.45 -7.33 -2.93
C GLU A 619 11.49 -8.26 -3.58
N CYS A 620 12.14 -7.79 -4.64
CA CYS A 620 13.27 -8.48 -5.27
C CYS A 620 14.46 -8.68 -4.31
N MET A 621 14.65 -7.80 -3.33
CA MET A 621 15.73 -7.90 -2.34
C MET A 621 15.57 -9.13 -1.42
N ILE A 622 14.33 -9.56 -1.12
CA ILE A 622 14.03 -10.66 -0.17
C ILE A 622 14.79 -11.97 -0.49
N PRO A 623 14.74 -12.52 -1.72
CA PRO A 623 15.52 -13.71 -2.06
C PRO A 623 17.03 -13.46 -2.20
N LEU A 624 17.48 -12.23 -2.48
CA LEU A 624 18.90 -11.92 -2.71
C LEU A 624 19.71 -11.95 -1.42
N VAL A 625 19.17 -11.42 -0.32
CA VAL A 625 19.84 -11.34 0.99
C VAL A 625 20.07 -12.69 1.67
N LEU A 626 19.63 -13.80 1.05
CA LEU A 626 19.82 -15.16 1.53
C LEU A 626 21.21 -15.74 1.16
N GLY A 627 22.23 -14.90 0.97
CA GLY A 627 23.61 -15.29 0.67
C GLY A 627 23.95 -15.33 -0.83
N CYS A 628 23.27 -14.54 -1.66
CA CYS A 628 23.41 -14.59 -3.12
C CYS A 628 24.82 -14.21 -3.60
N LYS A 629 25.37 -15.01 -4.53
CA LYS A 629 26.66 -14.76 -5.20
C LYS A 629 26.57 -14.85 -6.73
N GLN A 630 25.46 -15.35 -7.26
CA GLN A 630 25.11 -15.32 -8.67
C GLN A 630 23.60 -15.06 -8.82
N VAL A 631 23.23 -13.93 -9.42
CA VAL A 631 21.84 -13.52 -9.63
C VAL A 631 21.50 -13.44 -11.12
N VAL A 632 20.31 -13.93 -11.47
CA VAL A 632 19.71 -13.80 -12.80
C VAL A 632 18.34 -13.14 -12.63
N LEU A 633 18.15 -11.95 -13.19
CA LEU A 633 16.86 -11.26 -13.23
C LEU A 633 16.31 -11.38 -14.65
N VAL A 634 15.11 -11.93 -14.79
CA VAL A 634 14.44 -12.20 -16.07
C VAL A 634 13.12 -11.43 -16.09
N GLY A 635 12.80 -10.76 -17.19
CA GLY A 635 11.57 -9.99 -17.30
C GLY A 635 11.42 -9.25 -18.62
N ASP A 636 10.53 -8.27 -18.64
CA ASP A 636 10.38 -7.31 -19.73
C ASP A 636 9.80 -5.99 -19.22
N HIS A 637 10.50 -4.88 -19.45
CA HIS A 637 10.09 -3.55 -18.99
C HIS A 637 8.97 -2.94 -19.86
N GLN A 638 8.71 -3.52 -21.04
CA GLN A 638 7.62 -3.07 -21.92
C GLN A 638 6.27 -3.71 -21.55
N VAL A 639 6.27 -4.79 -20.78
CA VAL A 639 5.06 -5.35 -20.15
C VAL A 639 4.69 -4.45 -18.97
N ARG A 640 4.04 -3.32 -19.27
CA ARG A 640 3.49 -2.43 -18.25
C ARG A 640 2.51 -3.18 -17.34
N LEU A 641 2.62 -2.94 -16.04
CA LEU A 641 1.53 -3.16 -15.09
C LEU A 641 0.26 -2.48 -15.64
N ARG A 642 -0.83 -3.25 -15.79
CA ARG A 642 -2.16 -2.79 -16.22
C ARG A 642 -3.12 -2.79 -15.04
#